data_AF-A0A6J6H674-F1
#
_entry.id   AF-A0A6J6H674-F1
#
_cell.length_a   1.000
_cell.length_b   1.000
_cell.length_c   1.000
_cell.angle_alpha   90.00
_cell.angle_beta   90.00
_cell.angle_gamma   90.00
#
_symmetry.space_group_name_H-M   'P 1'
#
loop_
_entity.id
_entity.type
_entity.pdbx_description
1 polymer ?
#
loop_
_entity_poly.entity_id
_entity_poly.type
_entity_poly.pdbx_seq_one_letter_code
_entity_poly.pdbx_strand_id
1 'polypeptide(L)'
;MTTTTDQALVLTMIVRNESAIIERCLESARDLISRWVIVDTGSDDDTIALIKQSLGDIPGELHERQWVNFEHNRNELLDLSRGQGTHLLLLDADMTLRVESDLPLLDADAYLLRHDGGLTYWTPRIIRSDFPWSFKGVTHEYLTCTRPQRSERLDCLVLEHHGDGSSRTDKFERDRELLEKSLLTQPDDSRDVFYLAQTLQNRGESDAAVELFRRRIELGGWDQEVFYSQFQIGRILGLTDWDSAVPEFLRAWNYRPSRAEPLLELARGHRARGEYADALMFAEQGLGIPRSSDVLFVHTEAWDWALLFEFAIAAFHVGRVDDALAANEQLLENGVPGDIGVWVRHNRAWCLRALDRHEPSDLARLPLRSQDPLPPLLTFTPGALFRPITIDGAAGWSTFNPSITADPLGGFAMSVRSSNYRIGPGGHYDFAEEDGDRIVRTMNHFLTLDAELEVVHTEILPLVPRGPEVQPSTVSGYEDLRIIASGDRWRSTGTVRDRNARERCEIGIGDLGLRSESDRSDTSIKIARGPDPERHEKNWMPFVSDSQLHVVYLCDPVTVLTVDDDDDVHAISTTEAPPGVSGFRGGSQGIAFDDGFLFVIHEVTVGETGRRYAHRFMMLTSIDDHWTVSATTAPFHFIEPGIEFCAGLARDRSDLLLSFGVHDRSAWLCRVPADQVRAMLVPLVPG
;
A
#
# COMPACT_ATOMS: atom_id res chain seq x y z
N MET A 1 -11.00 0.29 -52.77
CA MET A 1 -12.18 -0.59 -52.84
C MET A 1 -11.89 -1.72 -53.81
N THR A 2 -11.21 -2.74 -53.30
CA THR A 2 -11.01 -4.06 -53.92
C THR A 2 -11.93 -5.01 -53.16
N THR A 3 -12.79 -5.71 -53.88
CA THR A 3 -13.84 -6.61 -53.38
C THR A 3 -13.23 -7.81 -52.63
N THR A 4 -13.41 -7.83 -51.31
CA THR A 4 -13.09 -8.89 -50.33
C THR A 4 -14.17 -9.99 -50.32
N THR A 5 -14.34 -10.72 -51.42
CA THR A 5 -15.47 -11.67 -51.54
C THR A 5 -15.24 -13.09 -51.00
N ASP A 6 -14.08 -13.45 -50.44
CA ASP A 6 -13.82 -14.84 -49.97
C ASP A 6 -13.47 -14.99 -48.48
N GLN A 7 -13.35 -13.92 -47.70
CA GLN A 7 -13.10 -14.01 -46.25
C GLN A 7 -14.32 -13.57 -45.44
N ALA A 8 -14.98 -14.55 -44.82
CA ALA A 8 -16.08 -14.32 -43.88
C ALA A 8 -15.59 -14.51 -42.45
N LEU A 9 -15.45 -13.41 -41.69
CA LEU A 9 -15.15 -13.43 -40.27
C LEU A 9 -16.48 -13.38 -39.49
N VAL A 10 -16.63 -14.27 -38.52
CA VAL A 10 -17.85 -14.43 -37.72
C VAL A 10 -17.57 -14.04 -36.28
N LEU A 11 -18.28 -13.04 -35.74
CA LEU A 11 -18.22 -12.74 -34.31
C LEU A 11 -18.87 -13.88 -33.52
N THR A 12 -18.18 -14.41 -32.53
CA THR A 12 -18.59 -15.59 -31.76
C THR A 12 -18.40 -15.30 -30.27
N MET A 13 -19.51 -15.13 -29.54
CA MET A 13 -19.48 -14.72 -28.11
C MET A 13 -20.52 -15.46 -27.26
N ILE A 14 -20.20 -15.67 -25.98
CA ILE A 14 -21.21 -15.90 -24.94
C ILE A 14 -21.43 -14.61 -24.16
N VAL A 15 -22.66 -14.33 -23.72
CA VAL A 15 -23.00 -13.12 -22.96
C VAL A 15 -23.95 -13.44 -21.81
N ARG A 16 -23.91 -12.60 -20.76
CA ARG A 16 -24.91 -12.58 -19.69
C ARG A 16 -24.85 -11.23 -18.97
N ASN A 17 -25.94 -10.49 -18.92
CA ASN A 17 -26.06 -9.25 -18.14
C ASN A 17 -24.96 -8.20 -18.41
N GLU A 18 -24.68 -7.95 -19.69
CA GLU A 18 -23.63 -7.03 -20.16
C GLU A 18 -24.21 -5.74 -20.76
N SER A 19 -25.45 -5.36 -20.42
CA SER A 19 -26.10 -4.19 -21.04
C SER A 19 -25.33 -2.89 -20.86
N ALA A 20 -24.54 -2.77 -19.79
CA ALA A 20 -23.71 -1.60 -19.52
C ALA A 20 -22.49 -1.46 -20.44
N ILE A 21 -22.02 -2.55 -21.08
CA ILE A 21 -20.73 -2.58 -21.78
C ILE A 21 -20.77 -3.20 -23.18
N ILE A 22 -21.81 -3.99 -23.51
CA ILE A 22 -21.84 -4.81 -24.73
C ILE A 22 -21.73 -3.98 -26.01
N GLU A 23 -22.35 -2.80 -26.07
CA GLU A 23 -22.32 -1.95 -27.26
C GLU A 23 -20.88 -1.54 -27.64
N ARG A 24 -20.05 -1.22 -26.65
CA ARG A 24 -18.63 -0.86 -26.83
C ARG A 24 -17.86 -1.99 -27.51
N CYS A 25 -18.05 -3.23 -27.04
CA CYS A 25 -17.44 -4.42 -27.65
C CYS A 25 -17.90 -4.58 -29.11
N LEU A 26 -19.22 -4.56 -29.33
CA LEU A 26 -19.81 -4.79 -30.65
C LEU A 26 -19.39 -3.73 -31.68
N GLU A 27 -19.34 -2.46 -31.27
CA GLU A 27 -18.89 -1.34 -32.12
C GLU A 27 -17.45 -1.56 -32.59
N SER A 28 -16.56 -2.00 -31.70
CA SER A 28 -15.15 -2.25 -32.03
C SER A 28 -14.92 -3.39 -33.04
N ALA A 29 -15.84 -4.36 -33.11
CA ALA A 29 -15.73 -5.51 -34.00
C ALA A 29 -16.54 -5.36 -35.30
N ARG A 30 -17.49 -4.42 -35.35
CA ARG A 30 -18.52 -4.31 -36.39
C ARG A 30 -17.95 -4.31 -37.81
N ASP A 31 -16.95 -3.48 -38.06
CA ASP A 31 -16.40 -3.26 -39.41
C ASP A 31 -15.54 -4.44 -39.91
N LEU A 32 -15.21 -5.37 -39.02
CA LEU A 32 -14.38 -6.54 -39.34
C LEU A 32 -15.22 -7.79 -39.67
N ILE A 33 -16.49 -7.81 -39.27
CA ILE A 33 -17.31 -9.02 -39.28
C ILE A 33 -18.31 -9.00 -40.44
N SER A 34 -18.52 -10.18 -41.01
CA SER A 34 -19.55 -10.41 -42.04
C SER A 34 -20.80 -11.09 -41.48
N ARG A 35 -20.68 -11.68 -40.29
CA ARG A 35 -21.71 -12.42 -39.59
C ARG A 35 -21.44 -12.45 -38.10
N TRP A 36 -22.46 -12.75 -37.30
CA TRP A 36 -22.30 -12.99 -35.87
C TRP A 36 -23.13 -14.20 -35.39
N VAL A 37 -22.65 -14.87 -34.35
CA VAL A 37 -23.34 -15.91 -33.59
C VAL A 37 -23.09 -15.64 -32.12
N ILE A 38 -24.13 -15.32 -31.37
CA ILE A 38 -24.02 -14.99 -29.95
C ILE A 38 -24.93 -15.93 -29.16
N VAL A 39 -24.42 -16.47 -28.06
CA VAL A 39 -25.19 -17.27 -27.10
C VAL A 39 -25.41 -16.43 -25.84
N ASP A 40 -26.67 -16.08 -25.59
CA ASP A 40 -27.09 -15.53 -24.31
C ASP A 40 -27.30 -16.66 -23.30
N THR A 41 -26.69 -16.53 -22.11
CA THR A 41 -26.72 -17.59 -21.09
C THR A 41 -27.71 -17.32 -19.96
N GLY A 42 -28.70 -16.46 -20.21
CA GLY A 42 -29.76 -16.10 -19.27
C GLY A 42 -29.60 -14.68 -18.75
N SER A 43 -29.51 -13.70 -19.65
CA SER A 43 -29.58 -12.29 -19.28
C SER A 43 -30.99 -11.91 -18.83
N ASP A 44 -31.07 -11.08 -17.79
CA ASP A 44 -32.31 -10.48 -17.26
C ASP A 44 -32.32 -8.95 -17.37
N ASP A 45 -31.30 -8.37 -18.04
CA ASP A 45 -31.20 -6.96 -18.39
C ASP A 45 -31.39 -6.72 -19.92
N ASP A 46 -31.07 -5.51 -20.39
CA ASP A 46 -31.27 -5.11 -21.79
C ASP A 46 -30.22 -5.68 -22.77
N THR A 47 -29.33 -6.59 -22.35
CA THR A 47 -28.22 -7.12 -23.19
C THR A 47 -28.71 -7.65 -24.54
N ILE A 48 -29.77 -8.46 -24.54
CA ILE A 48 -30.34 -9.05 -25.76
C ILE A 48 -30.88 -7.98 -26.70
N ALA A 49 -31.55 -6.96 -26.15
CA ALA A 49 -32.12 -5.87 -26.95
C ALA A 49 -31.02 -5.05 -27.61
N LEU A 50 -29.96 -4.72 -26.86
CA LEU A 50 -28.81 -3.97 -27.35
C LEU A 50 -28.07 -4.75 -28.46
N ILE A 51 -27.82 -6.05 -28.29
CA ILE A 51 -27.19 -6.87 -29.34
C ILE A 51 -27.99 -6.81 -30.66
N LYS A 52 -29.32 -6.97 -30.58
CA LYS A 52 -30.19 -6.92 -31.76
C LYS A 52 -30.22 -5.53 -32.40
N GLN A 53 -30.18 -4.48 -31.60
CA GLN A 53 -30.11 -3.10 -32.08
C GLN A 53 -28.78 -2.82 -32.76
N SER A 54 -27.67 -3.17 -32.11
CA SER A 54 -26.33 -2.91 -32.62
C SER A 54 -26.07 -3.71 -33.89
N LEU A 55 -26.36 -5.01 -33.95
CA LEU A 55 -25.96 -5.87 -35.08
C LEU A 55 -27.09 -6.18 -36.08
N GLY A 56 -28.24 -5.52 -35.98
CA GLY A 56 -29.44 -5.88 -36.75
C GLY A 56 -29.34 -5.73 -38.27
N ASP A 57 -28.33 -5.01 -38.77
CA ASP A 57 -27.98 -4.83 -40.18
C ASP A 57 -26.94 -5.85 -40.69
N ILE A 58 -26.32 -6.63 -39.81
CA ILE A 58 -25.35 -7.68 -40.14
C ILE A 58 -26.03 -9.05 -39.98
N PRO A 59 -25.94 -9.97 -40.96
CA PRO A 59 -26.50 -11.31 -40.82
C PRO A 59 -25.99 -12.01 -39.55
N GLY A 60 -26.87 -12.62 -38.75
CA GLY A 60 -26.42 -13.36 -37.58
C GLY A 60 -27.53 -13.99 -36.77
N GLU A 61 -27.12 -14.71 -35.72
CA GLU A 61 -27.98 -15.53 -34.90
C GLU A 61 -27.74 -15.28 -33.41
N LEU A 62 -28.82 -15.06 -32.67
CA LEU A 62 -28.83 -15.04 -31.22
C LEU A 62 -29.50 -16.31 -30.71
N HIS A 63 -28.82 -17.02 -29.81
CA HIS A 63 -29.31 -18.24 -29.19
C HIS A 63 -29.39 -18.08 -27.67
N GLU A 64 -30.53 -18.38 -27.07
CA GLU A 64 -30.65 -18.44 -25.61
C GLU A 64 -30.36 -19.87 -25.13
N ARG A 65 -29.44 -20.02 -24.18
CA ARG A 65 -29.05 -21.30 -23.57
C ARG A 65 -29.01 -21.18 -22.05
N GLN A 66 -29.21 -22.29 -21.36
CA GLN A 66 -29.05 -22.31 -19.91
C GLN A 66 -27.56 -22.22 -19.57
N TRP A 67 -27.20 -21.33 -18.63
CA TRP A 67 -25.86 -21.34 -18.04
C TRP A 67 -25.59 -22.66 -17.30
N VAL A 68 -24.48 -23.30 -17.65
CA VAL A 68 -23.98 -24.51 -16.97
C VAL A 68 -22.57 -24.26 -16.41
N ASN A 69 -21.61 -23.93 -17.29
CA ASN A 69 -20.24 -23.50 -16.98
C ASN A 69 -19.57 -22.97 -18.26
N PHE A 70 -18.36 -22.40 -18.15
CA PHE A 70 -17.67 -21.79 -19.28
C PHE A 70 -17.34 -22.80 -20.39
N GLU A 71 -16.78 -23.98 -20.05
CA GLU A 71 -16.50 -25.03 -21.05
C GLU A 71 -17.75 -25.43 -21.84
N HIS A 72 -18.87 -25.70 -21.15
CA HIS A 72 -20.10 -26.17 -21.78
C HIS A 72 -20.66 -25.12 -22.74
N ASN A 73 -20.92 -23.91 -22.24
CA ASN A 73 -21.59 -22.89 -23.03
C ASN A 73 -20.70 -22.35 -24.17
N ARG A 74 -19.37 -22.28 -24.00
CA ARG A 74 -18.46 -21.96 -25.11
C ARG A 74 -18.40 -23.08 -26.15
N ASN A 75 -18.48 -24.34 -25.76
CA ASN A 75 -18.53 -25.44 -26.73
C ASN A 75 -19.86 -25.48 -27.49
N GLU A 76 -20.99 -25.19 -26.84
CA GLU A 76 -22.29 -25.01 -27.54
C GLU A 76 -22.20 -23.87 -28.58
N LEU A 77 -21.60 -22.74 -28.19
CA LEU A 77 -21.34 -21.62 -29.09
C LEU A 77 -20.46 -22.02 -30.29
N LEU A 78 -19.38 -22.77 -30.07
CA LEU A 78 -18.50 -23.25 -31.15
C LEU A 78 -19.25 -24.18 -32.11
N ASP A 79 -20.08 -25.08 -31.61
CA ASP A 79 -20.87 -25.98 -32.45
C ASP A 79 -21.91 -25.24 -33.29
N LEU A 80 -22.55 -24.19 -32.74
CA LEU A 80 -23.46 -23.31 -33.47
C LEU A 80 -22.74 -22.44 -34.53
N SER A 81 -21.49 -22.06 -34.25
CA SER A 81 -20.70 -21.19 -35.13
C SER A 81 -19.96 -21.95 -36.24
N ARG A 82 -19.83 -23.28 -36.13
CA ARG A 82 -19.09 -24.12 -37.06
C ARG A 82 -19.62 -23.98 -38.49
N GLY A 83 -18.74 -23.63 -39.43
CA GLY A 83 -19.08 -23.47 -40.84
C GLY A 83 -19.90 -22.22 -41.19
N GLN A 84 -20.16 -21.30 -40.26
CA GLN A 84 -20.89 -20.05 -40.53
C GLN A 84 -20.04 -18.99 -41.27
N GLY A 85 -18.74 -19.22 -41.43
CA GLY A 85 -17.81 -18.36 -42.17
C GLY A 85 -16.47 -19.06 -42.36
N THR A 86 -15.43 -18.34 -42.76
CA THR A 86 -14.07 -18.88 -42.88
C THR A 86 -13.36 -18.98 -41.53
N HIS A 87 -13.53 -17.95 -40.70
CA HIS A 87 -12.91 -17.83 -39.39
C HIS A 87 -13.92 -17.31 -38.36
N LEU A 88 -13.74 -17.71 -37.12
CA LEU A 88 -14.49 -17.26 -35.95
C LEU A 88 -13.62 -16.30 -35.16
N LEU A 89 -14.15 -15.14 -34.82
CA LEU A 89 -13.57 -14.14 -33.93
C LEU A 89 -14.19 -14.33 -32.53
N LEU A 90 -13.39 -14.79 -31.59
CA LEU A 90 -13.79 -15.08 -30.22
C LEU A 90 -13.58 -13.84 -29.35
N LEU A 91 -14.67 -13.24 -28.87
CA LEU A 91 -14.64 -12.08 -27.96
C LEU A 91 -15.47 -12.33 -26.71
N ASP A 92 -15.08 -11.63 -25.64
CA ASP A 92 -15.88 -11.48 -24.42
C ASP A 92 -16.40 -10.02 -24.36
N ALA A 93 -17.52 -9.77 -23.69
CA ALA A 93 -18.20 -8.47 -23.74
C ALA A 93 -17.41 -7.30 -23.13
N ASP A 94 -16.43 -7.59 -22.28
CA ASP A 94 -15.52 -6.62 -21.66
C ASP A 94 -14.24 -6.39 -22.47
N MET A 95 -14.21 -6.85 -23.72
CA MET A 95 -13.09 -6.65 -24.65
C MET A 95 -13.44 -5.71 -25.79
N THR A 96 -12.45 -4.97 -26.28
CA THR A 96 -12.54 -4.19 -27.52
C THR A 96 -11.38 -4.50 -28.46
N LEU A 97 -11.63 -4.38 -29.76
CA LEU A 97 -10.61 -4.49 -30.80
C LEU A 97 -10.12 -3.11 -31.23
N ARG A 98 -8.81 -2.93 -31.21
CA ARG A 98 -8.13 -1.79 -31.83
C ARG A 98 -7.47 -2.26 -33.12
N VAL A 99 -7.85 -1.64 -34.24
CA VAL A 99 -7.28 -1.93 -35.56
C VAL A 99 -6.05 -1.04 -35.77
N GLU A 100 -4.86 -1.65 -35.83
CA GLU A 100 -3.60 -0.93 -36.08
C GLU A 100 -3.27 -0.85 -37.59
N SER A 101 -3.76 -1.80 -38.39
CA SER A 101 -3.62 -1.79 -39.85
C SER A 101 -4.69 -2.66 -40.54
N ASP A 102 -4.76 -2.61 -41.87
CA ASP A 102 -5.71 -3.40 -42.66
C ASP A 102 -5.58 -4.91 -42.39
N LEU A 103 -6.71 -5.58 -42.19
CA LEU A 103 -6.76 -7.02 -41.97
C LEU A 103 -6.29 -7.78 -43.23
N PRO A 104 -5.25 -8.63 -43.14
CA PRO A 104 -4.80 -9.44 -44.27
C PRO A 104 -5.79 -10.57 -44.58
N LEU A 105 -5.55 -11.25 -45.72
CA LEU A 105 -6.21 -12.52 -45.99
C LEU A 105 -5.72 -13.56 -44.96
N LEU A 106 -6.66 -14.17 -44.25
CA LEU A 106 -6.44 -15.15 -43.22
C LEU A 106 -6.33 -16.54 -43.85
N ASP A 107 -5.14 -17.15 -43.81
CA ASP A 107 -4.86 -18.49 -44.34
C ASP A 107 -4.40 -19.52 -43.28
N ALA A 108 -3.95 -19.07 -42.10
CA ALA A 108 -3.63 -19.92 -40.96
C ALA A 108 -4.87 -20.47 -40.24
N ASP A 109 -4.67 -21.54 -39.46
CA ASP A 109 -5.77 -22.21 -38.74
C ASP A 109 -6.17 -21.46 -37.48
N ALA A 110 -5.24 -20.72 -36.87
CA ALA A 110 -5.50 -19.85 -35.74
C ALA A 110 -4.60 -18.62 -35.77
N TYR A 111 -5.14 -17.49 -35.33
CA TYR A 111 -4.37 -16.28 -35.06
C TYR A 111 -4.44 -15.91 -33.59
N LEU A 112 -3.27 -15.66 -33.04
CA LEU A 112 -3.10 -15.08 -31.72
C LEU A 112 -3.17 -13.56 -31.85
N LEU A 113 -4.00 -12.94 -31.02
CA LEU A 113 -4.07 -11.49 -30.89
C LEU A 113 -3.28 -11.03 -29.68
N ARG A 114 -2.65 -9.86 -29.81
CA ARG A 114 -1.95 -9.19 -28.71
C ARG A 114 -3.00 -8.62 -27.75
N HIS A 115 -2.91 -8.98 -26.48
CA HIS A 115 -3.63 -8.28 -25.42
C HIS A 115 -2.73 -7.18 -24.86
N ASP A 116 -3.19 -5.94 -24.93
CA ASP A 116 -2.54 -4.80 -24.28
C ASP A 116 -3.27 -4.49 -22.96
N GLY A 117 -2.49 -4.38 -21.87
CA GLY A 117 -2.98 -4.15 -20.50
C GLY A 117 -1.79 -4.03 -19.54
N GLY A 118 -1.97 -4.35 -18.26
CA GLY A 118 -0.86 -4.40 -17.29
C GLY A 118 0.23 -5.43 -17.62
N LEU A 119 -0.10 -6.44 -18.44
CA LEU A 119 0.81 -7.43 -19.00
C LEU A 119 0.45 -7.68 -20.46
N THR A 120 1.44 -7.66 -21.36
CA THR A 120 1.23 -8.01 -22.77
C THR A 120 1.38 -9.52 -22.98
N TYR A 121 0.37 -10.17 -23.55
CA TYR A 121 0.42 -11.58 -23.92
C TYR A 121 -0.35 -11.86 -25.23
N TRP A 122 -0.18 -13.06 -25.77
CA TRP A 122 -0.77 -13.47 -27.04
C TRP A 122 -1.69 -14.67 -26.83
N THR A 123 -2.93 -14.59 -27.29
CA THR A 123 -3.91 -15.67 -27.12
C THR A 123 -4.70 -15.93 -28.40
N PRO A 124 -5.03 -17.19 -28.76
CA PRO A 124 -5.84 -17.50 -29.92
C PRO A 124 -7.23 -16.87 -29.82
N ARG A 125 -7.56 -15.99 -30.77
CA ARG A 125 -8.83 -15.25 -30.79
C ARG A 125 -9.50 -15.24 -32.16
N ILE A 126 -8.77 -15.60 -33.21
CA ILE A 126 -9.35 -15.89 -34.52
C ILE A 126 -9.01 -17.33 -34.87
N ILE A 127 -10.01 -18.14 -35.21
CA ILE A 127 -9.83 -19.57 -35.47
C ILE A 127 -10.59 -20.03 -36.71
N ARG A 128 -10.04 -20.96 -37.47
CA ARG A 128 -10.68 -21.48 -38.68
C ARG A 128 -11.95 -22.26 -38.30
N SER A 129 -13.05 -21.96 -38.96
CA SER A 129 -14.39 -22.39 -38.51
C SER A 129 -14.67 -23.90 -38.71
N ASP A 130 -13.94 -24.56 -39.59
CA ASP A 130 -14.10 -25.98 -39.97
C ASP A 130 -13.14 -26.93 -39.23
N PHE A 131 -12.34 -26.38 -38.32
CA PHE A 131 -11.44 -27.15 -37.45
C PHE A 131 -12.18 -27.65 -36.19
N PRO A 132 -11.81 -28.83 -35.66
CA PRO A 132 -12.44 -29.44 -34.49
C PRO A 132 -11.90 -28.82 -33.19
N TRP A 133 -12.21 -27.54 -32.99
CA TRP A 133 -11.91 -26.80 -31.77
C TRP A 133 -12.85 -27.19 -30.63
N SER A 134 -12.34 -27.15 -29.40
CA SER A 134 -13.14 -27.25 -28.18
C SER A 134 -12.48 -26.49 -27.04
N PHE A 135 -13.28 -25.94 -26.13
CA PHE A 135 -12.80 -25.42 -24.86
C PHE A 135 -12.71 -26.53 -23.81
N LYS A 136 -11.76 -26.39 -22.88
CA LYS A 136 -11.54 -27.28 -21.73
C LYS A 136 -11.35 -26.49 -20.45
N GLY A 137 -12.02 -26.91 -19.37
CA GLY A 137 -11.99 -26.28 -18.04
C GLY A 137 -13.33 -25.61 -17.70
N VAL A 138 -13.95 -25.98 -16.57
CA VAL A 138 -15.25 -25.44 -16.14
C VAL A 138 -15.21 -23.94 -15.86
N THR A 139 -14.02 -23.44 -15.52
CA THR A 139 -13.58 -22.04 -15.47
C THR A 139 -12.10 -22.01 -15.86
N HIS A 140 -11.54 -20.83 -16.14
CA HIS A 140 -10.16 -20.70 -16.65
C HIS A 140 -9.89 -21.57 -17.90
N GLU A 141 -10.89 -21.60 -18.77
CA GLU A 141 -10.95 -22.45 -19.95
C GLU A 141 -9.88 -22.10 -20.98
N TYR A 142 -9.42 -23.12 -21.69
CA TYR A 142 -8.46 -22.96 -22.78
C TYR A 142 -8.95 -23.66 -24.04
N LEU A 143 -8.58 -23.09 -25.19
CA LEU A 143 -8.94 -23.65 -26.49
C LEU A 143 -7.97 -24.77 -26.87
N THR A 144 -8.50 -25.91 -27.29
CA THR A 144 -7.74 -27.04 -27.82
C THR A 144 -8.27 -27.49 -29.17
N CYS A 145 -7.44 -28.18 -29.95
CA CYS A 145 -7.82 -28.81 -31.20
C CYS A 145 -7.31 -30.26 -31.25
N THR A 146 -8.13 -31.14 -31.80
CA THR A 146 -7.76 -32.55 -32.01
C THR A 146 -6.94 -32.77 -33.30
N ARG A 147 -6.75 -31.73 -34.12
CA ARG A 147 -5.93 -31.75 -35.33
C ARG A 147 -4.72 -30.83 -35.18
N PRO A 148 -3.56 -31.18 -35.76
CA PRO A 148 -2.44 -30.26 -35.87
C PRO A 148 -2.86 -28.98 -36.61
N GLN A 149 -2.39 -27.84 -36.12
CA GLN A 149 -2.80 -26.52 -36.58
C GLN A 149 -1.58 -25.63 -36.84
N ARG A 150 -1.67 -24.80 -37.89
CA ARG A 150 -0.77 -23.67 -38.11
C ARG A 150 -1.34 -22.45 -37.37
N SER A 151 -0.59 -21.97 -36.38
CA SER A 151 -0.95 -20.76 -35.63
C SER A 151 0.01 -19.61 -35.93
N GLU A 152 -0.51 -18.41 -36.10
CA GLU A 152 0.29 -17.21 -36.38
C GLU A 152 -0.08 -16.05 -35.45
N ARG A 153 0.84 -15.09 -35.29
CA ARG A 153 0.51 -13.82 -34.63
C ARG A 153 -0.09 -12.88 -35.65
N LEU A 154 -1.13 -12.16 -35.26
CA LEU A 154 -1.75 -11.15 -36.10
C LEU A 154 -1.57 -9.77 -35.47
N ASP A 155 -0.60 -9.01 -35.96
CA ASP A 155 -0.23 -7.72 -35.39
C ASP A 155 -1.22 -6.58 -35.73
N CYS A 156 -2.06 -6.75 -36.74
CA CYS A 156 -2.97 -5.69 -37.19
C CYS A 156 -4.18 -5.46 -36.26
N LEU A 157 -4.43 -6.39 -35.32
CA LEU A 157 -5.51 -6.31 -34.35
C LEU A 157 -4.96 -6.48 -32.93
N VAL A 158 -5.37 -5.57 -32.06
CA VAL A 158 -5.03 -5.60 -30.63
C VAL A 158 -6.29 -5.70 -29.81
N LEU A 159 -6.26 -6.55 -28.78
CA LEU A 159 -7.31 -6.68 -27.79
C LEU A 159 -7.01 -5.80 -26.58
N GLU A 160 -7.98 -4.99 -26.22
CA GLU A 160 -8.01 -4.24 -24.98
C GLU A 160 -9.03 -4.89 -24.04
N HIS A 161 -8.61 -5.26 -22.84
CA HIS A 161 -9.47 -5.87 -21.84
C HIS A 161 -9.77 -4.86 -20.73
N HIS A 162 -11.03 -4.45 -20.60
CA HIS A 162 -11.44 -3.40 -19.64
C HIS A 162 -11.68 -3.95 -18.24
N GLY A 163 -12.02 -5.25 -18.13
CA GLY A 163 -12.23 -5.91 -16.85
C GLY A 163 -13.44 -5.38 -16.06
N ASP A 164 -14.46 -4.90 -16.76
CA ASP A 164 -15.70 -4.32 -16.23
C ASP A 164 -16.94 -5.22 -16.47
N GLY A 165 -16.73 -6.48 -16.89
CA GLY A 165 -17.79 -7.47 -17.11
C GLY A 165 -18.54 -7.90 -15.85
N SER A 166 -19.81 -8.28 -16.04
CA SER A 166 -20.74 -8.66 -14.96
C SER A 166 -20.28 -9.87 -14.14
N SER A 167 -19.55 -10.80 -14.76
CA SER A 167 -19.10 -12.06 -14.17
C SER A 167 -18.00 -11.90 -13.10
N ARG A 168 -17.71 -10.68 -12.67
CA ARG A 168 -16.62 -10.37 -11.71
C ARG A 168 -17.10 -10.24 -10.27
N THR A 169 -18.37 -9.90 -10.03
CA THR A 169 -18.89 -9.56 -8.70
C THR A 169 -18.91 -10.74 -7.73
N ASP A 170 -19.16 -11.95 -8.23
CA ASP A 170 -19.24 -13.21 -7.46
C ASP A 170 -18.14 -14.22 -7.86
N LYS A 171 -17.13 -13.77 -8.62
CA LYS A 171 -16.19 -14.65 -9.34
C LYS A 171 -15.63 -15.79 -8.48
N PHE A 172 -15.08 -15.47 -7.32
CA PHE A 172 -14.40 -16.47 -6.50
C PHE A 172 -15.36 -17.48 -5.87
N GLU A 173 -16.59 -17.09 -5.56
CA GLU A 173 -17.61 -18.02 -5.07
C GLU A 173 -18.05 -18.97 -6.19
N ARG A 174 -18.37 -18.40 -7.36
CA ARG A 174 -18.75 -19.19 -8.53
C ARG A 174 -17.64 -20.15 -8.97
N ASP A 175 -16.40 -19.67 -9.06
CA ASP A 175 -15.27 -20.49 -9.49
C ASP A 175 -15.04 -21.65 -8.50
N ARG A 176 -15.16 -21.39 -7.18
CA ARG A 176 -15.10 -22.44 -6.15
C ARG A 176 -16.16 -23.52 -6.38
N GLU A 177 -17.43 -23.13 -6.50
CA GLU A 177 -18.54 -24.08 -6.69
C GLU A 177 -18.36 -24.92 -7.97
N LEU A 178 -17.96 -24.30 -9.07
CA LEU A 178 -17.73 -24.98 -10.35
C LEU A 178 -16.59 -26.00 -10.25
N LEU A 179 -15.46 -25.61 -9.64
CA LEU A 179 -14.27 -26.45 -9.52
C LEU A 179 -14.48 -27.58 -8.52
N GLU A 180 -15.08 -27.31 -7.35
CA GLU A 180 -15.44 -28.36 -6.38
C GLU A 180 -16.36 -29.40 -7.02
N LYS A 181 -17.39 -28.96 -7.75
CA LYS A 181 -18.31 -29.85 -8.46
C LYS A 181 -17.61 -30.67 -9.55
N SER A 182 -16.68 -30.07 -10.29
CA SER A 182 -15.88 -30.77 -11.30
C SER A 182 -15.05 -31.89 -10.66
N LEU A 183 -14.35 -31.58 -9.57
CA LEU A 183 -13.48 -32.50 -8.84
C LEU A 183 -14.25 -33.64 -8.13
N LEU A 184 -15.56 -33.52 -7.90
CA LEU A 184 -16.38 -34.66 -7.47
C LEU A 184 -16.44 -35.77 -8.53
N THR A 185 -16.34 -35.41 -9.80
CA THR A 185 -16.42 -36.36 -10.93
C THR A 185 -15.05 -36.70 -11.53
N GLN A 186 -14.12 -35.75 -11.50
CA GLN A 186 -12.76 -35.88 -12.03
C GLN A 186 -11.77 -35.44 -10.94
N PRO A 187 -11.60 -36.24 -9.87
CA PRO A 187 -10.82 -35.81 -8.71
C PRO A 187 -9.37 -35.49 -9.06
N ASP A 188 -8.80 -36.15 -10.07
CA ASP A 188 -7.40 -35.99 -10.45
C ASP A 188 -7.19 -35.02 -11.64
N ASP A 189 -8.19 -34.19 -11.96
CA ASP A 189 -7.98 -33.09 -12.90
C ASP A 189 -7.02 -32.06 -12.28
N SER A 190 -5.76 -32.15 -12.70
CA SER A 190 -4.69 -31.29 -12.19
C SER A 190 -4.98 -29.80 -12.40
N ARG A 191 -5.68 -29.40 -13.46
CA ARG A 191 -5.93 -27.99 -13.74
C ARG A 191 -7.01 -27.44 -12.81
N ASP A 192 -8.07 -28.21 -12.58
CA ASP A 192 -9.12 -27.81 -11.65
C ASP A 192 -8.60 -27.76 -10.20
N VAL A 193 -7.73 -28.70 -9.79
CA VAL A 193 -7.04 -28.62 -8.49
C VAL A 193 -6.20 -27.34 -8.37
N PHE A 194 -5.47 -26.96 -9.42
CA PHE A 194 -4.65 -25.75 -9.44
C PHE A 194 -5.49 -24.47 -9.28
N TYR A 195 -6.57 -24.33 -10.04
CA TYR A 195 -7.42 -23.14 -9.96
C TYR A 195 -8.29 -23.09 -8.71
N LEU A 196 -8.64 -24.24 -8.13
CA LEU A 196 -9.32 -24.26 -6.83
C LEU A 196 -8.36 -23.76 -5.74
N ALA A 197 -7.10 -24.21 -5.74
CA ALA A 197 -6.08 -23.72 -4.82
C ALA A 197 -5.91 -22.20 -4.91
N GLN A 198 -5.80 -21.65 -6.12
CA GLN A 198 -5.72 -20.20 -6.32
C GLN A 198 -7.00 -19.46 -5.88
N THR A 199 -8.18 -20.04 -6.13
CA THR A 199 -9.45 -19.45 -5.69
C THR A 199 -9.51 -19.36 -4.17
N LEU A 200 -9.14 -20.44 -3.45
CA LEU A 200 -9.09 -20.44 -1.99
C LEU A 200 -8.04 -19.46 -1.45
N GLN A 201 -6.87 -19.37 -2.09
CA GLN A 201 -5.85 -18.39 -1.75
C GLN A 201 -6.38 -16.95 -1.85
N ASN A 202 -7.05 -16.60 -2.96
CA ASN A 202 -7.63 -15.27 -3.16
C ASN A 202 -8.75 -14.93 -2.18
N ARG A 203 -9.34 -15.93 -1.52
CA ARG A 203 -10.33 -15.78 -0.45
C ARG A 203 -9.72 -15.70 0.95
N GLY A 204 -8.41 -15.86 1.07
CA GLY A 204 -7.70 -15.92 2.36
C GLY A 204 -7.77 -17.28 3.07
N GLU A 205 -8.32 -18.31 2.42
CA GLU A 205 -8.40 -19.68 2.96
C GLU A 205 -7.05 -20.41 2.79
N SER A 206 -6.03 -19.90 3.49
CA SER A 206 -4.61 -20.22 3.26
C SER A 206 -4.25 -21.70 3.46
N ASP A 207 -4.73 -22.33 4.53
CA ASP A 207 -4.42 -23.74 4.83
C ASP A 207 -4.97 -24.67 3.75
N ALA A 208 -6.24 -24.47 3.36
CA ALA A 208 -6.89 -25.25 2.32
C ALA A 208 -6.23 -25.04 0.94
N ALA A 209 -5.80 -23.82 0.64
CA ALA A 209 -5.03 -23.53 -0.57
C ALA A 209 -3.70 -24.29 -0.60
N VAL A 210 -2.96 -24.31 0.51
CA VAL A 210 -1.67 -25.05 0.62
C VAL A 210 -1.87 -26.55 0.41
N GLU A 211 -2.92 -27.14 1.00
CA GLU A 211 -3.24 -28.56 0.79
C GLU A 211 -3.49 -28.88 -0.69
N LEU A 212 -4.28 -28.05 -1.36
CA LEU A 212 -4.55 -28.24 -2.79
C LEU A 212 -3.33 -27.98 -3.67
N PHE A 213 -2.48 -27.01 -3.35
CA PHE A 213 -1.22 -26.82 -4.08
C PHE A 213 -0.27 -28.01 -3.91
N ARG A 214 -0.19 -28.62 -2.72
CA ARG A 214 0.59 -29.85 -2.50
C ARG A 214 0.04 -30.99 -3.35
N ARG A 215 -1.28 -31.18 -3.33
CA ARG A 215 -1.95 -32.16 -4.20
C ARG A 215 -1.68 -31.87 -5.67
N ARG A 216 -1.70 -30.60 -6.09
CA ARG A 216 -1.39 -30.21 -7.46
C ARG A 216 0.02 -30.64 -7.87
N ILE A 217 1.00 -30.49 -6.99
CA ILE A 217 2.39 -30.90 -7.24
C ILE A 217 2.47 -32.42 -7.44
N GLU A 218 1.78 -33.20 -6.60
CA GLU A 218 1.75 -34.67 -6.69
C GLU A 218 1.16 -35.18 -8.01
N LEU A 219 0.16 -34.48 -8.55
CA LEU A 219 -0.47 -34.84 -9.83
C LEU A 219 0.43 -34.63 -11.06
N GLY A 220 1.52 -33.86 -10.98
CA GLY A 220 2.45 -33.64 -12.09
C GLY A 220 1.84 -32.90 -13.29
N GLY A 221 2.18 -33.24 -14.53
CA GLY A 221 1.61 -32.57 -15.72
C GLY A 221 2.36 -31.29 -16.11
N TRP A 222 1.65 -30.19 -16.42
CA TRP A 222 2.30 -28.97 -16.90
C TRP A 222 3.25 -28.37 -15.84
N ASP A 223 4.53 -28.36 -16.18
CA ASP A 223 5.64 -27.98 -15.31
C ASP A 223 5.54 -26.57 -14.73
N GLN A 224 5.04 -25.59 -15.49
CA GLN A 224 4.88 -24.22 -14.99
C GLN A 224 3.81 -24.12 -13.89
N GLU A 225 2.72 -24.89 -13.96
CA GLU A 225 1.72 -24.95 -12.88
C GLU A 225 2.28 -25.65 -11.63
N VAL A 226 3.08 -26.70 -11.80
CA VAL A 226 3.75 -27.39 -10.68
C VAL A 226 4.73 -26.44 -9.98
N PHE A 227 5.57 -25.73 -10.74
CA PHE A 227 6.43 -24.69 -10.21
C PHE A 227 5.63 -23.62 -9.45
N TYR A 228 4.59 -23.07 -10.09
CA TYR A 228 3.81 -21.99 -9.49
C TYR A 228 3.10 -22.43 -8.21
N SER A 229 2.60 -23.66 -8.15
CA SER A 229 2.01 -24.23 -6.94
C SER A 229 3.03 -24.28 -5.79
N GLN A 230 4.23 -24.77 -6.08
CA GLN A 230 5.33 -24.85 -5.10
C GLN A 230 5.77 -23.44 -4.63
N PHE A 231 5.82 -22.48 -5.55
CA PHE A 231 6.12 -21.08 -5.24
C PHE A 231 5.03 -20.42 -4.38
N GLN A 232 3.74 -20.65 -4.69
CA GLN A 232 2.63 -20.09 -3.90
C GLN A 232 2.59 -20.65 -2.47
N ILE A 233 2.93 -21.92 -2.26
CA ILE A 233 3.06 -22.47 -0.89
C ILE A 233 4.09 -21.65 -0.10
N GLY A 234 5.27 -21.39 -0.68
CA GLY A 234 6.29 -20.55 -0.04
C GLY A 234 5.77 -19.14 0.29
N ARG A 235 5.06 -18.50 -0.65
CA ARG A 235 4.47 -17.17 -0.41
C ARG A 235 3.43 -17.15 0.69
N ILE A 236 2.55 -18.15 0.74
CA ILE A 236 1.51 -18.25 1.77
C ILE A 236 2.16 -18.43 3.15
N LEU A 237 3.08 -19.39 3.27
CA LEU A 237 3.77 -19.64 4.54
C LEU A 237 4.63 -18.45 4.97
N GLY A 238 5.26 -17.74 4.03
CA GLY A 238 6.11 -16.58 4.34
C GLY A 238 5.38 -15.43 5.05
N LEU A 239 4.04 -15.41 5.03
CA LEU A 239 3.23 -14.43 5.76
C LEU A 239 3.15 -14.72 7.27
N THR A 240 3.34 -15.97 7.70
CA THR A 240 3.10 -16.41 9.08
C THR A 240 4.24 -17.23 9.69
N ASP A 241 4.95 -18.00 8.87
CA ASP A 241 6.04 -18.89 9.26
C ASP A 241 7.14 -18.88 8.18
N TRP A 242 8.10 -17.97 8.36
CA TRP A 242 9.26 -17.81 7.47
C TRP A 242 10.11 -19.08 7.38
N ASP A 243 10.35 -19.75 8.50
CA ASP A 243 11.23 -20.92 8.55
C ASP A 243 10.66 -22.08 7.74
N SER A 244 9.32 -22.23 7.73
CA SER A 244 8.63 -23.18 6.86
C SER A 244 8.58 -22.74 5.39
N ALA A 245 8.64 -21.44 5.09
CA ALA A 245 8.61 -20.91 3.74
C ALA A 245 9.92 -21.12 2.95
N VAL A 246 11.07 -20.92 3.61
CA VAL A 246 12.41 -21.08 3.00
C VAL A 246 12.58 -22.39 2.23
N PRO A 247 12.30 -23.59 2.78
CA PRO A 247 12.46 -24.84 2.04
C PRO A 247 11.47 -24.99 0.88
N GLU A 248 10.33 -24.30 0.89
CA GLU A 248 9.36 -24.32 -0.21
C GLU A 248 9.83 -23.44 -1.38
N PHE A 249 10.43 -22.28 -1.09
CA PHE A 249 11.08 -21.44 -2.12
C PHE A 249 12.28 -22.15 -2.76
N LEU A 250 13.13 -22.79 -1.96
CA LEU A 250 14.26 -23.56 -2.47
C LEU A 250 13.80 -24.77 -3.31
N ARG A 251 12.70 -25.43 -2.92
CA ARG A 251 12.07 -26.48 -3.75
C ARG A 251 11.54 -25.94 -5.06
N ALA A 252 10.87 -24.78 -5.06
CA ALA A 252 10.40 -24.13 -6.28
C ALA A 252 11.57 -23.84 -7.23
N TRP A 253 12.65 -23.25 -6.72
CA TRP A 253 13.83 -22.92 -7.52
C TRP A 253 14.55 -24.18 -8.03
N ASN A 254 14.75 -25.19 -7.20
CA ASN A 254 15.34 -26.46 -7.65
C ASN A 254 14.51 -27.14 -8.74
N TYR A 255 13.18 -27.03 -8.68
CA TYR A 255 12.29 -27.57 -9.71
C TYR A 255 12.38 -26.78 -11.01
N ARG A 256 12.52 -25.45 -10.96
CA ARG A 256 12.61 -24.59 -12.14
C ARG A 256 13.67 -23.48 -11.99
N PRO A 257 14.96 -23.80 -12.20
CA PRO A 257 16.06 -22.85 -11.97
C PRO A 257 16.07 -21.62 -12.89
N SER A 258 15.28 -21.63 -13.96
CA SER A 258 15.09 -20.50 -14.87
C SER A 258 14.15 -19.41 -14.32
N ARG A 259 13.51 -19.64 -13.16
CA ARG A 259 12.62 -18.70 -12.49
C ARG A 259 13.31 -18.09 -11.28
N ALA A 260 13.53 -16.77 -11.32
CA ALA A 260 14.27 -16.04 -10.31
C ALA A 260 13.39 -15.61 -9.12
N GLU A 261 12.06 -15.70 -9.26
CA GLU A 261 11.10 -15.27 -8.25
C GLU A 261 11.31 -15.88 -6.86
N PRO A 262 11.61 -17.19 -6.69
CA PRO A 262 11.84 -17.73 -5.36
C PRO A 262 13.09 -17.14 -4.70
N LEU A 263 14.12 -16.80 -5.48
CA LEU A 263 15.34 -16.16 -4.97
C LEU A 263 15.08 -14.71 -4.57
N LEU A 264 14.21 -14.00 -5.29
CA LEU A 264 13.78 -12.67 -4.90
C LEU A 264 13.04 -12.69 -3.56
N GLU A 265 12.11 -13.62 -3.36
CA GLU A 265 11.38 -13.75 -2.09
C GLU A 265 12.31 -14.16 -0.94
N LEU A 266 13.28 -15.04 -1.20
CA LEU A 266 14.35 -15.37 -0.24
C LEU A 266 15.18 -14.14 0.12
N ALA A 267 15.63 -13.35 -0.85
CA ALA A 267 16.38 -12.13 -0.61
C ALA A 267 15.60 -11.12 0.24
N ARG A 268 14.32 -10.90 -0.10
CA ARG A 268 13.40 -10.00 0.63
C ARG A 268 13.22 -10.43 2.08
N GLY A 269 12.92 -11.71 2.31
CA GLY A 269 12.64 -12.17 3.67
C GLY A 269 13.88 -12.21 4.56
N HIS A 270 15.04 -12.60 4.03
CA HIS A 270 16.31 -12.49 4.77
C HIS A 270 16.66 -11.02 5.06
N ARG A 271 16.48 -10.11 4.10
CA ARG A 271 16.68 -8.66 4.32
C ARG A 271 15.77 -8.14 5.43
N ALA A 272 14.47 -8.48 5.41
CA ALA A 272 13.50 -8.03 6.41
C ALA A 272 13.88 -8.46 7.85
N ARG A 273 14.70 -9.50 7.97
CA ARG A 273 15.19 -10.05 9.24
C ARG A 273 16.60 -9.57 9.62
N GLY A 274 17.22 -8.72 8.80
CA GLY A 274 18.59 -8.25 8.98
C GLY A 274 19.67 -9.29 8.64
N GLU A 275 19.29 -10.41 8.01
CA GLU A 275 20.19 -11.49 7.60
C GLU A 275 20.85 -11.14 6.25
N TYR A 276 21.59 -10.01 6.21
CA TYR A 276 22.03 -9.38 4.96
C TYR A 276 23.00 -10.23 4.12
N ALA A 277 23.80 -11.09 4.76
CA ALA A 277 24.69 -12.00 4.03
C ALA A 277 23.91 -13.03 3.19
N ASP A 278 22.83 -13.58 3.76
CA ASP A 278 21.95 -14.52 3.07
C ASP A 278 21.13 -13.79 2.00
N ALA A 279 20.62 -12.59 2.33
CA ALA A 279 19.90 -11.74 1.38
C ALA A 279 20.75 -11.44 0.14
N LEU A 280 22.03 -11.09 0.35
CA LEU A 280 22.98 -10.84 -0.73
C LEU A 280 23.21 -12.09 -1.58
N MET A 281 23.45 -13.24 -0.93
CA MET A 281 23.69 -14.51 -1.62
C MET A 281 22.54 -14.85 -2.58
N PHE A 282 21.29 -14.73 -2.12
CA PHE A 282 20.13 -15.02 -2.97
C PHE A 282 19.90 -13.96 -4.05
N ALA A 283 20.08 -12.68 -3.73
CA ALA A 283 19.94 -11.60 -4.71
C ALA A 283 20.98 -11.74 -5.85
N GLU A 284 22.25 -12.00 -5.53
CA GLU A 284 23.31 -12.23 -6.51
C GLU A 284 23.03 -13.46 -7.39
N GLN A 285 22.59 -14.56 -6.77
CA GLN A 285 22.22 -15.76 -7.51
C GLN A 285 21.05 -15.49 -8.46
N GLY A 286 20.07 -14.68 -8.03
CA GLY A 286 18.92 -14.27 -8.84
C GLY A 286 19.32 -13.37 -10.01
N LEU A 287 20.21 -12.39 -9.79
CA LEU A 287 20.72 -11.49 -10.82
C LEU A 287 21.44 -12.23 -11.96
N GLY A 288 22.01 -13.40 -11.67
CA GLY A 288 22.63 -14.26 -12.67
C GLY A 288 21.66 -15.03 -13.58
N ILE A 289 20.34 -15.00 -13.30
CA ILE A 289 19.34 -15.76 -14.06
C ILE A 289 18.80 -14.90 -15.22
N PRO A 290 18.90 -15.35 -16.48
CA PRO A 290 18.33 -14.60 -17.61
C PRO A 290 16.80 -14.52 -17.51
N ARG A 291 16.20 -13.53 -18.17
CA ARG A 291 14.74 -13.38 -18.20
C ARG A 291 14.08 -14.69 -18.66
N SER A 292 13.11 -15.16 -17.88
CA SER A 292 12.43 -16.41 -18.17
C SER A 292 11.66 -16.35 -19.49
N SER A 293 11.67 -17.47 -20.23
CA SER A 293 10.85 -17.69 -21.42
C SER A 293 9.50 -18.35 -21.09
N ASP A 294 9.20 -18.55 -19.81
CA ASP A 294 7.90 -19.05 -19.35
C ASP A 294 6.77 -18.10 -19.70
N VAL A 295 5.54 -18.63 -19.65
CA VAL A 295 4.33 -17.88 -19.99
C VAL A 295 3.36 -17.78 -18.82
N LEU A 296 3.42 -18.69 -17.86
CA LEU A 296 2.51 -18.71 -16.71
C LEU A 296 3.06 -17.84 -15.57
N PHE A 297 2.35 -16.74 -15.32
CA PHE A 297 2.50 -15.89 -14.13
C PHE A 297 3.96 -15.55 -13.81
N VAL A 298 4.68 -15.03 -14.82
CA VAL A 298 6.06 -14.55 -14.65
C VAL A 298 6.02 -13.19 -13.98
N HIS A 299 6.66 -13.07 -12.81
CA HIS A 299 6.74 -11.81 -12.07
C HIS A 299 7.94 -11.01 -12.58
N THR A 300 7.70 -10.14 -13.56
CA THR A 300 8.78 -9.51 -14.31
C THR A 300 9.64 -8.57 -13.48
N GLU A 301 9.12 -8.07 -12.36
CA GLU A 301 9.83 -7.18 -11.45
C GLU A 301 11.14 -7.78 -10.94
N ALA A 302 11.22 -9.11 -10.84
CA ALA A 302 12.44 -9.80 -10.44
C ALA A 302 13.62 -9.40 -11.34
N TRP A 303 13.40 -9.33 -12.66
CA TRP A 303 14.42 -8.93 -13.63
C TRP A 303 14.44 -7.43 -13.89
N ASP A 304 13.31 -6.77 -13.80
CA ASP A 304 13.20 -5.36 -14.18
C ASP A 304 13.91 -4.45 -13.17
N TRP A 305 13.81 -4.74 -11.87
CA TRP A 305 14.44 -3.90 -10.82
C TRP A 305 14.64 -4.58 -9.46
N ALA A 306 13.75 -5.49 -9.06
CA ALA A 306 13.61 -5.90 -7.66
C ALA A 306 14.83 -6.65 -7.12
N LEU A 307 15.40 -7.58 -7.89
CA LEU A 307 16.61 -8.28 -7.45
C LEU A 307 17.81 -7.34 -7.30
N LEU A 308 17.94 -6.36 -8.20
CA LEU A 308 19.03 -5.37 -8.14
C LEU A 308 18.83 -4.42 -6.94
N PHE A 309 17.59 -4.11 -6.60
CA PHE A 309 17.25 -3.32 -5.41
C PHE A 309 17.58 -4.07 -4.11
N GLU A 310 17.17 -5.34 -3.99
CA GLU A 310 17.52 -6.17 -2.83
C GLU A 310 19.04 -6.37 -2.72
N PHE A 311 19.72 -6.58 -3.85
CA PHE A 311 21.18 -6.62 -3.92
C PHE A 311 21.80 -5.34 -3.40
N ALA A 312 21.34 -4.18 -3.86
CA ALA A 312 21.90 -2.89 -3.46
C ALA A 312 21.82 -2.65 -1.95
N ILE A 313 20.69 -3.01 -1.32
CA ILE A 313 20.52 -2.92 0.13
C ILE A 313 21.46 -3.90 0.84
N ALA A 314 21.42 -5.18 0.47
CA ALA A 314 22.20 -6.21 1.14
C ALA A 314 23.72 -5.98 0.99
N ALA A 315 24.18 -5.59 -0.20
CA ALA A 315 25.57 -5.26 -0.51
C ALA A 315 26.09 -4.13 0.38
N PHE A 316 25.29 -3.08 0.60
CA PHE A 316 25.65 -1.98 1.49
C PHE A 316 25.89 -2.49 2.92
N HIS A 317 24.95 -3.27 3.46
CA HIS A 317 25.01 -3.76 4.85
C HIS A 317 26.14 -4.77 5.11
N VAL A 318 26.61 -5.50 4.08
CA VAL A 318 27.79 -6.37 4.22
C VAL A 318 29.12 -5.66 3.93
N GLY A 319 29.10 -4.34 3.70
CA GLY A 319 30.29 -3.53 3.44
C GLY A 319 30.76 -3.49 1.98
N ARG A 320 30.00 -4.04 1.02
CA ARG A 320 30.27 -3.92 -0.43
C ARG A 320 29.68 -2.62 -0.98
N VAL A 321 30.15 -1.50 -0.42
CA VAL A 321 29.54 -0.18 -0.62
C VAL A 321 29.67 0.32 -2.07
N ASP A 322 30.79 0.08 -2.75
CA ASP A 322 30.95 0.45 -4.16
C ASP A 322 29.96 -0.32 -5.07
N ASP A 323 29.71 -1.60 -4.80
CA ASP A 323 28.76 -2.41 -5.57
C ASP A 323 27.32 -1.94 -5.33
N ALA A 324 26.99 -1.63 -4.08
CA ALA A 324 25.70 -1.06 -3.70
C ALA A 324 25.46 0.30 -4.37
N LEU A 325 26.48 1.15 -4.45
CA LEU A 325 26.42 2.43 -5.16
C LEU A 325 26.10 2.21 -6.64
N ALA A 326 26.88 1.36 -7.31
CA ALA A 326 26.72 1.06 -8.73
C ALA A 326 25.33 0.49 -9.04
N ALA A 327 24.82 -0.41 -8.19
CA ALA A 327 23.48 -0.98 -8.34
C ALA A 327 22.38 0.09 -8.21
N ASN A 328 22.49 1.02 -7.25
CA ASN A 328 21.53 2.11 -7.12
C ASN A 328 21.60 3.09 -8.31
N GLU A 329 22.78 3.37 -8.84
CA GLU A 329 22.93 4.22 -10.04
C GLU A 329 22.28 3.55 -11.26
N GLN A 330 22.52 2.26 -11.45
CA GLN A 330 21.87 1.49 -12.52
C GLN A 330 20.34 1.46 -12.38
N LEU A 331 19.79 1.34 -11.16
CA LEU A 331 18.35 1.41 -10.92
C LEU A 331 17.75 2.77 -11.30
N LEU A 332 18.46 3.87 -11.01
CA LEU A 332 18.01 5.21 -11.41
C LEU A 332 18.07 5.42 -12.92
N GLU A 333 19.08 4.85 -13.59
CA GLU A 333 19.23 4.92 -15.05
C GLU A 333 18.17 4.10 -15.80
N ASN A 334 17.90 2.88 -15.34
CA ASN A 334 16.90 1.98 -15.94
C ASN A 334 15.47 2.46 -15.72
N GLY A 335 15.25 3.23 -14.65
CA GLY A 335 13.93 3.60 -14.16
C GLY A 335 13.34 2.51 -13.26
N VAL A 336 12.68 2.96 -12.20
CA VAL A 336 11.95 2.12 -11.24
C VAL A 336 10.57 2.71 -10.98
N PRO A 337 9.62 1.94 -10.42
CA PRO A 337 8.38 2.51 -9.91
C PRO A 337 8.63 3.75 -9.01
N GLY A 338 7.76 4.75 -9.09
CA GLY A 338 8.02 6.08 -8.50
C GLY A 338 8.20 6.05 -6.97
N ASP A 339 7.46 5.17 -6.30
CA ASP A 339 7.57 4.85 -4.87
C ASP A 339 8.90 4.17 -4.51
N ILE A 340 9.41 3.29 -5.39
CA ILE A 340 10.73 2.66 -5.23
C ILE A 340 11.87 3.65 -5.49
N GLY A 341 11.70 4.59 -6.42
CA GLY A 341 12.74 5.57 -6.77
C GLY A 341 13.21 6.44 -5.61
N VAL A 342 12.33 6.70 -4.63
CA VAL A 342 12.69 7.39 -3.39
C VAL A 342 13.71 6.59 -2.58
N TRP A 343 13.52 5.27 -2.49
CA TRP A 343 14.43 4.37 -1.78
C TRP A 343 15.75 4.16 -2.51
N VAL A 344 15.73 4.07 -3.84
CA VAL A 344 16.98 3.95 -4.61
C VAL A 344 17.87 5.18 -4.39
N ARG A 345 17.27 6.39 -4.40
CA ARG A 345 18.01 7.63 -4.08
C ARG A 345 18.50 7.64 -2.64
N HIS A 346 17.68 7.18 -1.70
CA HIS A 346 18.07 7.04 -0.30
C HIS A 346 19.30 6.13 -0.14
N ASN A 347 19.23 4.90 -0.66
CA ASN A 347 20.31 3.92 -0.61
C ASN A 347 21.58 4.44 -1.31
N ARG A 348 21.45 5.12 -2.45
CA ARG A 348 22.57 5.74 -3.16
C ARG A 348 23.30 6.77 -2.29
N ALA A 349 22.56 7.65 -1.61
CA ALA A 349 23.14 8.66 -0.74
C ALA A 349 23.95 8.02 0.41
N TRP A 350 23.46 6.90 0.98
CA TRP A 350 24.20 6.12 1.97
C TRP A 350 25.52 5.60 1.45
N CYS A 351 25.52 5.05 0.23
CA CYS A 351 26.73 4.49 -0.35
C CYS A 351 27.79 5.58 -0.57
N LEU A 352 27.39 6.76 -1.08
CA LEU A 352 28.32 7.88 -1.29
C LEU A 352 28.92 8.37 0.02
N ARG A 353 28.11 8.48 1.08
CA ARG A 353 28.58 8.87 2.41
C ARG A 353 29.57 7.86 2.97
N ALA A 354 29.25 6.57 2.92
CA ALA A 354 30.13 5.52 3.42
C ALA A 354 31.48 5.46 2.66
N LEU A 355 31.54 6.03 1.45
CA LEU A 355 32.76 6.16 0.64
C LEU A 355 33.47 7.52 0.80
N ASP A 356 33.01 8.39 1.71
CA ASP A 356 33.48 9.77 1.88
C ASP A 356 33.45 10.58 0.57
N ARG A 357 32.46 10.30 -0.30
CA ARG A 357 32.26 11.02 -1.56
C ARG A 357 31.23 12.12 -1.34
N HIS A 358 31.61 13.34 -1.72
CA HIS A 358 30.69 14.47 -1.70
C HIS A 358 29.58 14.30 -2.73
N GLU A 359 28.33 14.43 -2.30
CA GLU A 359 27.23 14.71 -3.20
C GLU A 359 27.18 16.22 -3.55
N PRO A 360 26.84 16.59 -4.79
CA PRO A 360 26.26 17.89 -5.05
C PRO A 360 25.04 18.05 -4.13
N SER A 361 24.99 19.16 -3.40
CA SER A 361 24.02 19.55 -2.34
C SER A 361 22.53 19.46 -2.69
N ASP A 362 22.18 18.97 -3.88
CA ASP A 362 20.83 18.89 -4.41
C ASP A 362 20.25 17.45 -4.43
N LEU A 363 21.04 16.41 -4.13
CA LEU A 363 20.59 15.00 -4.06
C LEU A 363 20.70 14.33 -2.68
N ALA A 364 21.48 14.88 -1.75
CA ALA A 364 21.44 14.52 -0.32
C ALA A 364 20.12 14.96 0.36
N ARG A 365 19.20 15.48 -0.46
CA ARG A 365 17.89 15.98 -0.08
C ARG A 365 16.94 14.79 0.10
N LEU A 366 16.96 14.22 1.30
CA LEU A 366 15.84 13.49 1.90
C LEU A 366 14.50 14.26 1.96
N PRO A 367 14.42 15.62 1.90
CA PRO A 367 13.13 16.29 1.82
C PRO A 367 12.37 15.92 0.54
N LEU A 368 11.14 15.45 0.76
CA LEU A 368 10.16 15.29 -0.30
C LEU A 368 10.00 16.58 -1.09
N ARG A 369 9.95 16.46 -2.42
CA ARG A 369 9.45 17.51 -3.28
C ARG A 369 7.93 17.47 -3.25
N SER A 370 7.29 18.61 -3.47
CA SER A 370 5.82 18.68 -3.53
C SER A 370 5.21 17.77 -4.61
N GLN A 371 5.98 17.43 -5.65
CA GLN A 371 5.56 16.57 -6.76
C GLN A 371 5.86 15.08 -6.54
N ASP A 372 6.68 14.72 -5.55
CA ASP A 372 7.05 13.32 -5.34
C ASP A 372 5.82 12.52 -4.90
N PRO A 373 5.55 11.33 -5.46
CA PRO A 373 4.49 10.47 -4.96
C PRO A 373 4.79 10.07 -3.52
N LEU A 374 3.78 10.16 -2.65
CA LEU A 374 3.87 9.79 -1.25
C LEU A 374 3.05 8.51 -1.05
N PRO A 375 3.68 7.34 -0.81
CA PRO A 375 2.95 6.09 -0.61
C PRO A 375 2.18 6.10 0.72
N PRO A 376 1.05 5.37 0.81
CA PRO A 376 0.35 5.18 2.08
C PRO A 376 1.16 4.26 3.00
N LEU A 377 0.98 4.39 4.32
CA LEU A 377 1.63 3.54 5.32
C LEU A 377 1.36 2.04 5.04
N LEU A 378 0.16 1.72 4.56
CA LEU A 378 -0.27 0.37 4.14
C LEU A 378 0.64 -0.28 3.09
N THR A 379 1.34 0.50 2.26
CA THR A 379 2.32 -0.04 1.31
C THR A 379 3.45 -0.78 2.02
N PHE A 380 3.84 -0.29 3.20
CA PHE A 380 4.95 -0.84 3.97
C PHE A 380 4.49 -1.76 5.09
N THR A 381 3.29 -1.49 5.60
CA THR A 381 2.71 -2.24 6.71
C THR A 381 1.31 -2.73 6.32
N PRO A 382 1.21 -3.78 5.49
CA PRO A 382 -0.09 -4.28 5.02
C PRO A 382 -0.98 -4.80 6.17
N GLY A 383 -0.40 -5.06 7.35
CA GLY A 383 -1.14 -5.38 8.57
C GLY A 383 -1.72 -4.18 9.33
N ALA A 384 -1.54 -2.95 8.84
CA ALA A 384 -2.02 -1.75 9.53
C ALA A 384 -3.56 -1.66 9.49
N LEU A 385 -4.16 -1.35 10.65
CA LEU A 385 -5.61 -1.20 10.81
C LEU A 385 -5.94 0.22 11.24
N PHE A 386 -6.92 0.84 10.57
CA PHE A 386 -7.32 2.23 10.81
C PHE A 386 -8.73 2.28 11.39
N ARG A 387 -8.92 3.06 12.46
CA ARG A 387 -10.21 3.29 13.11
C ARG A 387 -10.40 4.80 13.38
N PRO A 388 -11.53 5.40 12.99
CA PRO A 388 -11.84 6.77 13.37
C PRO A 388 -12.10 6.86 14.88
N ILE A 389 -11.67 7.96 15.50
CA ILE A 389 -11.94 8.29 16.89
C ILE A 389 -13.08 9.31 16.92
N THR A 390 -14.17 8.95 17.58
CA THR A 390 -15.33 9.83 17.73
C THR A 390 -15.57 10.14 19.20
N ILE A 391 -15.69 11.41 19.53
CA ILE A 391 -16.09 11.90 20.84
C ILE A 391 -17.18 12.97 20.69
N ASP A 392 -17.95 13.18 21.75
CA ASP A 392 -18.94 14.25 21.81
C ASP A 392 -18.23 15.61 21.90
N GLY A 393 -18.25 16.35 20.79
CA GLY A 393 -17.74 17.73 20.69
C GLY A 393 -18.85 18.77 20.84
N ALA A 394 -18.47 20.02 21.08
CA ALA A 394 -19.39 21.15 21.00
C ALA A 394 -19.94 21.32 19.58
N ALA A 395 -21.18 21.80 19.44
CA ALA A 395 -21.81 22.00 18.15
C ALA A 395 -20.97 22.97 17.28
N GLY A 396 -20.70 22.59 16.03
CA GLY A 396 -19.88 23.39 15.10
C GLY A 396 -18.36 23.26 15.29
N TRP A 397 -17.89 22.59 16.35
CA TRP A 397 -16.47 22.34 16.57
C TRP A 397 -16.01 21.08 15.84
N SER A 398 -14.73 21.03 15.50
CA SER A 398 -14.07 19.86 14.91
C SER A 398 -13.16 19.20 15.93
N THR A 399 -13.10 17.87 15.90
CA THR A 399 -12.23 17.05 16.77
C THR A 399 -11.13 16.38 15.94
N PHE A 400 -9.87 16.60 16.29
CA PHE A 400 -8.70 16.21 15.49
C PHE A 400 -7.42 16.18 16.34
N ASN A 401 -6.27 15.90 15.70
CA ASN A 401 -4.93 15.83 16.28
C ASN A 401 -4.85 15.12 17.65
N PRO A 402 -5.36 13.87 17.76
CA PRO A 402 -5.31 13.12 19.00
C PRO A 402 -3.88 12.70 19.36
N SER A 403 -3.58 12.62 20.65
CA SER A 403 -2.35 12.05 21.20
C SER A 403 -2.67 10.91 22.15
N ILE A 404 -2.15 9.71 21.90
CA ILE A 404 -2.31 8.51 22.74
C ILE A 404 -0.98 8.11 23.38
N THR A 405 -1.01 7.67 24.64
CA THR A 405 0.12 7.03 25.35
C THR A 405 -0.36 5.81 26.13
N ALA A 406 0.52 4.82 26.32
CA ALA A 406 0.23 3.68 27.21
C ALA A 406 0.21 4.14 28.67
N ASP A 407 -0.67 3.55 29.47
CA ASP A 407 -0.63 3.67 30.93
C ASP A 407 0.16 2.51 31.53
N PRO A 408 1.26 2.78 32.26
CA PRO A 408 1.97 1.76 33.02
C PRO A 408 1.09 0.99 34.05
N LEU A 409 -0.07 1.51 34.44
CA LEU A 409 -1.06 0.80 35.28
C LEU A 409 -2.02 -0.10 34.48
N GLY A 410 -2.00 -0.03 33.15
CA GLY A 410 -2.85 -0.78 32.23
C GLY A 410 -3.80 0.13 31.43
N GLY A 411 -4.01 -0.21 30.15
CA GLY A 411 -4.80 0.60 29.23
C GLY A 411 -4.02 1.78 28.63
N PHE A 412 -4.73 2.83 28.24
CA PHE A 412 -4.17 3.98 27.55
C PHE A 412 -4.80 5.29 28.03
N ALA A 413 -4.05 6.39 27.87
CA ALA A 413 -4.59 7.74 27.97
C ALA A 413 -4.52 8.42 26.61
N MET A 414 -5.52 9.24 26.30
CA MET A 414 -5.59 9.97 25.03
C MET A 414 -6.04 11.42 25.23
N SER A 415 -5.42 12.35 24.52
CA SER A 415 -5.97 13.69 24.29
C SER A 415 -6.62 13.73 22.92
N VAL A 416 -7.83 14.27 22.80
CA VAL A 416 -8.41 14.65 21.51
C VAL A 416 -8.63 16.15 21.51
N ARG A 417 -7.99 16.84 20.57
CA ARG A 417 -8.14 18.30 20.43
C ARG A 417 -9.48 18.60 19.77
N SER A 418 -10.15 19.64 20.25
CA SER A 418 -11.37 20.18 19.66
C SER A 418 -11.21 21.68 19.42
N SER A 419 -11.65 22.19 18.28
CA SER A 419 -11.55 23.63 17.95
C SER A 419 -12.78 24.18 17.26
N ASN A 420 -13.04 25.47 17.47
CA ASN A 420 -14.23 26.21 17.00
C ASN A 420 -14.21 26.58 15.50
N TYR A 421 -13.42 25.88 14.69
CA TYR A 421 -13.35 26.10 13.26
C TYR A 421 -13.33 24.79 12.49
N ARG A 422 -13.64 24.89 11.19
CA ARG A 422 -13.40 23.87 10.18
C ARG A 422 -12.56 24.48 9.06
N ILE A 423 -11.57 23.75 8.56
CA ILE A 423 -10.84 24.19 7.37
C ILE A 423 -11.70 23.83 6.17
N GLY A 424 -12.05 24.77 5.28
CA GLY A 424 -12.76 24.49 4.02
C GLY A 424 -11.84 23.98 2.89
N PRO A 425 -12.37 23.53 1.74
CA PRO A 425 -11.57 23.01 0.61
C PRO A 425 -10.50 23.98 0.05
N GLY A 426 -10.64 25.28 0.30
CA GLY A 426 -9.67 26.32 -0.07
C GLY A 426 -8.70 26.73 1.05
N GLY A 427 -8.65 25.99 2.16
CA GLY A 427 -7.77 26.30 3.30
C GLY A 427 -8.25 27.46 4.19
N HIS A 428 -9.46 27.98 3.99
CA HIS A 428 -10.05 29.02 4.84
C HIS A 428 -10.66 28.43 6.12
N TYR A 429 -10.66 29.23 7.19
CA TYR A 429 -11.26 28.88 8.47
C TYR A 429 -12.75 29.27 8.48
N ASP A 430 -13.62 28.27 8.59
CA ASP A 430 -15.05 28.40 8.83
C ASP A 430 -15.32 28.28 10.33
N PHE A 431 -15.55 29.40 11.01
CA PHE A 431 -15.84 29.44 12.44
C PHE A 431 -17.27 29.01 12.73
N ALA A 432 -17.51 28.44 13.92
CA ALA A 432 -18.86 28.15 14.40
C ALA A 432 -19.72 29.43 14.45
N GLU A 433 -21.03 29.32 14.16
CA GLU A 433 -21.94 30.48 13.97
C GLU A 433 -21.99 31.44 15.17
N GLU A 434 -21.68 30.95 16.38
CA GLU A 434 -21.68 31.73 17.62
C GLU A 434 -20.39 32.56 17.83
N ASP A 435 -19.33 32.33 17.04
CA ASP A 435 -18.01 32.97 17.18
C ASP A 435 -17.82 34.12 16.16
N GLY A 436 -18.40 35.28 16.45
CA GLY A 436 -18.29 36.47 15.59
C GLY A 436 -16.93 37.21 15.65
N ASP A 437 -16.05 36.87 16.60
CA ASP A 437 -14.76 37.55 16.81
C ASP A 437 -13.58 36.95 16.05
N ARG A 438 -13.78 35.80 15.40
CA ARG A 438 -12.78 35.07 14.60
C ARG A 438 -11.53 34.67 15.39
N ILE A 439 -11.64 34.50 16.71
CA ILE A 439 -10.57 33.95 17.55
C ILE A 439 -10.63 32.43 17.48
N VAL A 440 -9.49 31.79 17.20
CA VAL A 440 -9.38 30.32 17.27
C VAL A 440 -9.34 29.91 18.74
N ARG A 441 -10.31 29.10 19.15
CA ARG A 441 -10.40 28.53 20.49
C ARG A 441 -10.17 27.04 20.40
N THR A 442 -9.30 26.51 21.26
CA THR A 442 -9.00 25.09 21.32
C THR A 442 -9.22 24.53 22.72
N MET A 443 -9.74 23.32 22.78
CA MET A 443 -9.97 22.53 23.98
C MET A 443 -9.37 21.14 23.79
N ASN A 444 -9.02 20.48 24.89
CA ASN A 444 -8.49 19.12 24.87
C ASN A 444 -9.38 18.23 25.73
N HIS A 445 -9.90 17.17 25.14
CA HIS A 445 -10.62 16.12 25.82
C HIS A 445 -9.62 15.06 26.27
N PHE A 446 -9.55 14.78 27.57
CA PHE A 446 -8.75 13.70 28.14
C PHE A 446 -9.61 12.45 28.24
N LEU A 447 -9.15 11.36 27.64
CA LEU A 447 -9.82 10.06 27.63
C LEU A 447 -8.95 9.04 28.34
N THR A 448 -9.58 8.18 29.14
CA THR A 448 -8.97 6.94 29.64
C THR A 448 -9.56 5.78 28.85
N LEU A 449 -8.71 4.92 28.30
CA LEU A 449 -9.09 3.75 27.52
C LEU A 449 -8.61 2.47 28.19
N ASP A 450 -9.37 1.39 28.05
CA ASP A 450 -8.95 0.06 28.49
C ASP A 450 -7.97 -0.59 27.49
N ALA A 451 -7.57 -1.84 27.76
CA ALA A 451 -6.63 -2.59 26.92
C ALA A 451 -7.21 -2.94 25.54
N GLU A 452 -8.53 -2.88 25.39
CA GLU A 452 -9.29 -3.11 24.17
C GLU A 452 -9.54 -1.81 23.38
N LEU A 453 -9.00 -0.68 23.86
CA LEU A 453 -9.15 0.66 23.28
C LEU A 453 -10.57 1.23 23.37
N GLU A 454 -11.37 0.73 24.30
CA GLU A 454 -12.69 1.27 24.58
C GLU A 454 -12.60 2.39 25.62
N VAL A 455 -13.38 3.45 25.42
CA VAL A 455 -13.34 4.65 26.26
C VAL A 455 -14.04 4.38 27.58
N VAL A 456 -13.27 4.39 28.67
CA VAL A 456 -13.75 4.17 30.04
C VAL A 456 -14.17 5.48 30.71
N HIS A 457 -13.45 6.57 30.43
CA HIS A 457 -13.71 7.88 31.02
C HIS A 457 -13.35 9.00 30.05
N THR A 458 -14.11 10.09 30.08
CA THR A 458 -13.84 11.33 29.32
C THR A 458 -14.00 12.54 30.23
N GLU A 459 -13.04 13.45 30.19
CA GLU A 459 -13.07 14.75 30.85
C GLU A 459 -12.53 15.84 29.93
N ILE A 460 -12.99 17.08 30.07
CA ILE A 460 -12.45 18.22 29.34
C ILE A 460 -11.38 18.87 30.21
N LEU A 461 -10.16 19.00 29.71
CA LEU A 461 -9.10 19.72 30.41
C LEU A 461 -9.48 21.20 30.58
N PRO A 462 -9.10 21.85 31.70
CA PRO A 462 -9.40 23.26 31.93
C PRO A 462 -8.97 24.14 30.75
N LEU A 463 -9.88 25.00 30.28
CA LEU A 463 -9.60 25.95 29.19
C LEU A 463 -8.46 26.93 29.56
N VAL A 464 -8.36 27.24 30.85
CA VAL A 464 -7.29 28.04 31.44
C VAL A 464 -6.65 27.23 32.57
N PRO A 465 -5.67 26.37 32.28
CA PRO A 465 -4.90 25.68 33.31
C PRO A 465 -4.20 26.69 34.24
N ARG A 466 -3.89 26.26 35.46
CA ARG A 466 -3.07 27.09 36.36
C ARG A 466 -1.71 27.35 35.76
N GLY A 467 -1.20 28.57 35.88
CA GLY A 467 0.07 28.96 35.29
C GLY A 467 0.10 30.46 34.97
N PRO A 468 0.91 30.88 33.98
CA PRO A 468 0.95 32.28 33.54
C PRO A 468 -0.41 32.79 33.06
N GLU A 469 -0.67 34.07 33.29
CA GLU A 469 -1.93 34.71 32.91
C GLU A 469 -2.17 34.69 31.39
N VAL A 470 -3.43 34.46 31.01
CA VAL A 470 -3.86 34.52 29.60
C VAL A 470 -3.77 35.95 29.09
N GLN A 471 -3.16 36.14 27.92
CA GLN A 471 -3.07 37.41 27.21
C GLN A 471 -4.02 37.42 26.01
N PRO A 472 -4.52 38.58 25.56
CA PRO A 472 -5.29 38.69 24.31
C PRO A 472 -4.51 38.10 23.14
N SER A 473 -5.13 37.16 22.42
CA SER A 473 -4.50 36.43 21.31
C SER A 473 -5.55 35.98 20.30
N THR A 474 -5.14 35.88 19.05
CA THR A 474 -5.91 35.33 17.91
C THR A 474 -6.08 33.82 17.99
N VAL A 475 -5.30 33.15 18.85
CA VAL A 475 -5.43 31.72 19.18
C VAL A 475 -5.38 31.57 20.70
N SER A 476 -6.40 30.96 21.29
CA SER A 476 -6.49 30.72 22.73
C SER A 476 -6.67 29.23 23.04
N GLY A 477 -5.99 28.79 24.10
CA GLY A 477 -5.95 27.40 24.55
C GLY A 477 -4.67 26.67 24.14
N TYR A 478 -4.66 25.38 24.44
CA TYR A 478 -3.49 24.51 24.30
C TYR A 478 -3.57 23.66 23.03
N GLU A 479 -2.68 23.87 22.08
CA GLU A 479 -2.68 23.23 20.76
C GLU A 479 -1.75 22.02 20.72
N ASP A 480 -2.16 20.98 19.96
CA ASP A 480 -1.34 19.82 19.58
C ASP A 480 -0.62 19.18 20.79
N LEU A 481 -1.41 18.92 21.83
CA LEU A 481 -0.98 18.37 23.11
C LEU A 481 -0.51 16.92 22.95
N ARG A 482 0.72 16.64 23.38
CA ARG A 482 1.30 15.30 23.45
C ARG A 482 1.29 14.80 24.89
N ILE A 483 0.50 13.77 25.20
CA ILE A 483 0.44 13.20 26.56
C ILE A 483 1.55 12.17 26.72
N ILE A 484 2.16 12.13 27.90
CA ILE A 484 3.10 11.09 28.30
C ILE A 484 2.98 10.76 29.79
N ALA A 485 3.19 9.49 30.16
CA ALA A 485 3.34 9.10 31.56
C ALA A 485 4.76 9.41 32.04
N SER A 486 4.90 10.17 33.14
CA SER A 486 6.19 10.39 33.80
C SER A 486 6.02 10.21 35.31
N GLY A 487 6.65 9.18 35.87
CA GLY A 487 6.40 8.79 37.25
C GLY A 487 4.94 8.39 37.48
N ASP A 488 4.31 8.90 38.53
CA ASP A 488 2.90 8.68 38.87
C ASP A 488 1.95 9.74 38.28
N ARG A 489 2.45 10.63 37.40
CA ARG A 489 1.68 11.73 36.82
C ARG A 489 1.51 11.61 35.31
N TRP A 490 0.42 12.18 34.82
CA TRP A 490 0.25 12.49 33.41
C TRP A 490 0.90 13.83 33.11
N ARG A 491 1.89 13.84 32.22
CA ARG A 491 2.58 15.06 31.77
C ARG A 491 2.27 15.32 30.30
N SER A 492 2.54 16.54 29.84
CA SER A 492 2.37 16.86 28.43
C SER A 492 3.28 17.98 27.93
N THR A 493 3.43 18.03 26.61
CA THR A 493 3.91 19.22 25.90
C THR A 493 2.88 19.66 24.89
N GLY A 494 2.76 20.95 24.64
CA GLY A 494 1.90 21.48 23.59
C GLY A 494 2.21 22.94 23.31
N THR A 495 1.60 23.48 22.26
CA THR A 495 1.83 24.88 21.86
C THR A 495 0.77 25.78 22.50
N VAL A 496 1.20 26.90 23.06
CA VAL A 496 0.32 27.99 23.50
C VAL A 496 0.74 29.29 22.83
N ARG A 497 -0.22 30.18 22.61
CA ARG A 497 0.02 31.48 21.96
C ARG A 497 -0.50 32.66 22.78
N ASP A 498 -1.36 32.36 23.75
CA ASP A 498 -2.08 33.29 24.62
C ASP A 498 -1.44 33.40 26.01
N ARG A 499 -0.13 33.16 26.13
CA ARG A 499 0.63 33.27 27.41
C ARG A 499 1.71 34.35 27.40
N ASN A 500 1.82 35.08 26.29
CA ASN A 500 2.70 36.24 26.15
C ASN A 500 2.02 37.34 25.33
N ALA A 501 2.39 38.60 25.57
CA ALA A 501 1.80 39.77 24.91
C ALA A 501 2.20 39.93 23.44
N ARG A 502 3.13 39.11 22.91
CA ARG A 502 3.59 39.16 21.52
C ARG A 502 2.86 38.17 20.61
N GLU A 503 1.91 37.38 21.15
CA GLU A 503 1.28 36.26 20.44
C GLU A 503 2.30 35.30 19.81
N ARG A 504 3.46 35.11 20.44
CA ARG A 504 4.46 34.16 19.99
C ARG A 504 4.03 32.75 20.39
N CYS A 505 4.31 31.76 19.53
CA CYS A 505 4.12 30.37 19.90
C CYS A 505 5.19 29.97 20.93
N GLU A 506 4.74 29.48 22.07
CA GLU A 506 5.57 28.98 23.17
C GLU A 506 5.14 27.56 23.49
N ILE A 507 6.02 26.79 24.15
CA ILE A 507 5.70 25.44 24.59
C ILE A 507 5.34 25.46 26.07
N GLY A 508 4.18 24.88 26.38
CA GLY A 508 3.82 24.54 27.74
C GLY A 508 4.34 23.16 28.11
N ILE A 509 4.86 23.02 29.32
CA ILE A 509 4.96 21.74 30.02
C ILE A 509 3.74 21.65 30.92
N GLY A 510 2.88 20.68 30.63
CA GLY A 510 1.65 20.46 31.38
C GLY A 510 1.81 19.37 32.43
N ASP A 511 1.24 19.61 33.61
CA ASP A 511 0.95 18.59 34.62
C ASP A 511 -0.57 18.38 34.66
N LEU A 512 -1.00 17.20 34.22
CA LEU A 512 -2.41 16.83 34.08
C LEU A 512 -2.93 16.05 35.30
N GLY A 513 -2.15 15.94 36.38
CA GLY A 513 -2.56 15.26 37.61
C GLY A 513 -2.06 13.81 37.74
N LEU A 514 -2.46 13.17 38.84
CA LEU A 514 -2.06 11.80 39.16
C LEU A 514 -2.72 10.79 38.20
N ARG A 515 -1.96 9.78 37.78
CA ARG A 515 -2.46 8.70 36.91
C ARG A 515 -3.56 7.88 37.57
N SER A 516 -3.51 7.74 38.90
CA SER A 516 -4.50 7.01 39.70
C SER A 516 -5.82 7.74 39.90
N GLU A 517 -5.89 9.04 39.58
CA GLU A 517 -7.09 9.85 39.75
C GLU A 517 -7.77 10.04 38.40
N SER A 518 -9.09 10.22 38.37
CA SER A 518 -9.81 10.55 37.14
C SER A 518 -9.91 12.06 36.91
N ASP A 519 -10.01 12.85 37.99
CA ASP A 519 -10.17 14.31 37.97
C ASP A 519 -8.95 15.01 37.34
N ARG A 520 -9.21 15.91 36.39
CA ARG A 520 -8.20 16.71 35.67
C ARG A 520 -8.39 18.21 35.91
N SER A 521 -9.26 18.63 36.81
CA SER A 521 -9.50 20.04 37.14
C SER A 521 -8.26 20.75 37.72
N ASP A 522 -7.33 19.99 38.31
CA ASP A 522 -6.07 20.46 38.91
C ASP A 522 -4.94 20.70 37.88
N THR A 523 -5.25 20.63 36.58
CA THR A 523 -4.25 20.77 35.50
C THR A 523 -3.51 22.11 35.58
N SER A 524 -2.18 22.05 35.42
CA SER A 524 -1.30 23.23 35.38
C SER A 524 -0.35 23.21 34.19
N ILE A 525 0.18 24.39 33.84
CA ILE A 525 1.09 24.61 32.72
C ILE A 525 2.21 25.57 33.15
N LYS A 526 3.45 25.20 32.87
CA LYS A 526 4.61 26.10 32.93
C LYS A 526 5.13 26.35 31.52
N ILE A 527 5.49 27.60 31.21
CA ILE A 527 6.08 27.93 29.90
C ILE A 527 7.54 27.53 29.88
N ALA A 528 7.89 26.57 29.02
CA ALA A 528 9.26 26.19 28.77
C ALA A 528 9.97 27.26 27.93
N ARG A 529 11.17 27.64 28.36
CA ARG A 529 12.03 28.57 27.63
C ARG A 529 13.08 27.79 26.87
N GLY A 530 12.86 27.64 25.57
CA GLY A 530 13.84 27.00 24.68
C GLY A 530 15.17 27.78 24.61
N PRO A 531 16.24 27.15 24.10
CA PRO A 531 17.53 27.81 23.89
C PRO A 531 17.49 29.06 23.01
N ASP A 532 16.55 29.15 22.07
CA ASP A 532 16.31 30.35 21.24
C ASP A 532 15.06 31.12 21.70
N PRO A 533 15.21 32.25 22.40
CA PRO A 533 14.09 33.00 22.97
C PRO A 533 13.23 33.76 21.95
N GLU A 534 13.68 33.90 20.70
CA GLU A 534 12.95 34.63 19.65
C GLU A 534 12.23 33.67 18.68
N ARG A 535 12.49 32.36 18.78
CA ARG A 535 11.84 31.35 17.95
C ARG A 535 10.36 31.18 18.30
N HIS A 536 9.52 30.99 17.27
CA HIS A 536 8.19 30.42 17.47
C HIS A 536 8.33 28.93 17.78
N GLU A 537 8.11 28.57 19.04
CA GLU A 537 8.28 27.21 19.50
C GLU A 537 7.04 26.37 19.17
N LYS A 538 7.27 25.23 18.54
CA LYS A 538 6.27 24.24 18.14
C LYS A 538 6.91 22.85 18.10
N ASN A 539 6.08 21.82 18.19
CA ASN A 539 6.46 20.43 17.87
C ASN A 539 7.60 19.84 18.72
N TRP A 540 7.73 20.24 19.99
CA TRP A 540 8.64 19.56 20.91
C TRP A 540 8.10 18.16 21.21
N MET A 541 8.95 17.13 21.12
CA MET A 541 8.55 15.74 21.31
C MET A 541 9.01 15.24 22.68
N PRO A 542 8.11 14.99 23.65
CA PRO A 542 8.50 14.50 24.96
C PRO A 542 8.85 13.02 24.90
N PHE A 543 9.73 12.57 25.79
CA PHE A 543 10.00 11.14 26.04
C PHE A 543 10.54 10.98 27.47
N VAL A 544 10.47 9.78 28.03
CA VAL A 544 10.97 9.51 29.38
C VAL A 544 12.16 8.57 29.31
N SER A 545 13.32 9.05 29.73
CA SER A 545 14.55 8.26 29.92
C SER A 545 14.94 8.30 31.38
N ASP A 546 15.31 7.14 31.95
CA ASP A 546 15.74 7.02 33.35
C ASP A 546 14.78 7.66 34.37
N SER A 547 13.48 7.52 34.13
CA SER A 547 12.38 8.12 34.93
C SER A 547 12.32 9.66 34.93
N GLN A 548 13.11 10.31 34.07
CA GLN A 548 13.10 11.77 33.90
C GLN A 548 12.48 12.15 32.55
N LEU A 549 11.69 13.23 32.56
CA LEU A 549 11.09 13.77 31.35
C LEU A 549 12.14 14.52 30.54
N HIS A 550 12.24 14.16 29.27
CA HIS A 550 13.10 14.77 28.27
C HIS A 550 12.24 15.28 27.11
N VAL A 551 12.79 16.20 26.32
CA VAL A 551 12.16 16.69 25.09
C VAL A 551 13.18 16.78 23.96
N VAL A 552 12.81 16.28 22.78
CA VAL A 552 13.51 16.60 21.54
C VAL A 552 13.07 18.00 21.11
N TYR A 553 13.97 18.97 21.24
CA TYR A 553 13.77 20.37 20.88
C TYR A 553 13.89 20.61 19.37
N LEU A 554 14.89 19.97 18.76
CA LEU A 554 15.19 20.04 17.33
C LEU A 554 15.70 18.68 16.86
N CYS A 555 15.33 18.31 15.64
CA CYS A 555 15.94 17.19 14.94
C CYS A 555 17.21 17.62 14.17
N ASP A 556 17.38 18.91 13.88
CA ASP A 556 18.56 19.44 13.19
C ASP A 556 18.90 20.88 13.65
N PRO A 557 20.05 21.09 14.33
CA PRO A 557 20.90 20.05 14.93
C PRO A 557 20.09 19.25 15.97
N VAL A 558 20.45 17.98 16.20
CA VAL A 558 19.73 17.14 17.16
C VAL A 558 19.95 17.73 18.55
N THR A 559 18.88 18.30 19.12
CA THR A 559 18.94 18.99 20.41
C THR A 559 17.94 18.36 21.37
N VAL A 560 18.44 17.84 22.49
CA VAL A 560 17.64 17.22 23.54
C VAL A 560 17.78 18.04 24.82
N LEU A 561 16.63 18.35 25.45
CA LEU A 561 16.55 19.03 26.73
C LEU A 561 16.01 18.07 27.79
N THR A 562 16.45 18.24 29.03
CA THR A 562 15.81 17.63 30.21
C THR A 562 14.81 18.60 30.81
N VAL A 563 13.79 18.06 31.48
CA VAL A 563 12.85 18.81 32.32
C VAL A 563 13.17 18.45 33.78
N ASP A 564 13.42 19.45 34.62
CA ASP A 564 13.66 19.25 36.05
C ASP A 564 12.35 19.23 36.88
N ASP A 565 12.48 19.02 38.19
CA ASP A 565 11.35 18.92 39.12
C ASP A 565 10.54 20.24 39.25
N ASP A 566 11.17 21.37 38.91
CA ASP A 566 10.51 22.68 38.87
C ASP A 566 9.85 22.95 37.51
N ASP A 567 9.93 22.01 36.55
CA ASP A 567 9.50 22.11 35.16
C ASP A 567 10.32 23.11 34.32
N ASP A 568 11.54 23.46 34.75
CA ASP A 568 12.51 24.17 33.92
C ASP A 568 13.22 23.23 32.94
N VAL A 569 13.59 23.76 31.78
CA VAL A 569 14.23 23.00 30.70
C VAL A 569 15.71 23.34 30.58
N HIS A 570 16.55 22.31 30.45
CA HIS A 570 18.00 22.47 30.34
C HIS A 570 18.52 21.63 29.17
N ALA A 571 19.37 22.23 28.32
CA ALA A 571 19.98 21.50 27.22
C ALA A 571 20.97 20.45 27.73
N ILE A 572 20.77 19.18 27.34
CA ILE A 572 21.66 18.07 27.67
C ILE A 572 22.68 17.89 26.55
N SER A 573 22.19 17.89 25.30
CA SER A 573 23.03 17.70 24.13
C SER A 573 22.53 18.50 22.94
N THR A 574 23.49 18.97 22.15
CA THR A 574 23.28 19.46 20.79
C THR A 574 24.35 18.80 19.94
N THR A 575 23.94 17.87 19.08
CA THR A 575 24.83 17.14 18.19
C THR A 575 24.51 17.48 16.73
N GLU A 576 25.51 17.37 15.87
CA GLU A 576 25.30 17.51 14.44
C GLU A 576 24.33 16.42 13.98
N ALA A 577 23.28 16.82 13.25
CA ALA A 577 22.30 15.87 12.77
C ALA A 577 22.89 15.01 11.64
N PRO A 578 22.51 13.72 11.56
CA PRO A 578 22.81 12.94 10.38
C PRO A 578 22.25 13.62 9.11
N PRO A 579 22.94 13.51 7.96
CA PRO A 579 22.44 13.99 6.69
C PRO A 579 21.01 13.55 6.40
N GLY A 580 20.20 14.51 5.96
CA GLY A 580 18.83 14.29 5.54
C GLY A 580 17.76 14.24 6.64
N VAL A 581 18.15 14.50 7.88
CA VAL A 581 17.21 14.84 8.97
C VAL A 581 16.72 16.30 8.86
N SER A 582 17.41 17.13 8.07
CA SER A 582 17.01 18.52 7.78
C SER A 582 15.56 18.59 7.27
N GLY A 583 14.72 19.32 8.01
CA GLY A 583 13.31 19.51 7.68
C GLY A 583 12.35 18.66 8.51
N PHE A 584 12.86 17.71 9.29
CA PHE A 584 12.04 16.94 10.23
C PHE A 584 11.47 17.86 11.32
N ARG A 585 10.18 17.71 11.56
CA ARG A 585 9.43 18.40 12.61
C ARG A 585 8.78 17.37 13.52
N GLY A 586 8.71 17.67 14.80
CA GLY A 586 8.17 16.71 15.76
C GLY A 586 6.70 16.38 15.52
N GLY A 587 6.38 15.08 15.56
CA GLY A 587 5.02 14.55 15.47
C GLY A 587 4.57 14.04 16.83
N SER A 588 4.85 12.77 17.17
CA SER A 588 4.45 12.13 18.42
C SER A 588 5.40 12.42 19.60
N GLN A 589 5.02 11.98 20.80
CA GLN A 589 5.99 11.67 21.86
C GLN A 589 6.81 10.42 21.51
N GLY A 590 7.91 10.21 22.25
CA GLY A 590 8.80 9.06 22.11
C GLY A 590 8.40 7.91 23.02
N ILE A 591 8.52 6.69 22.51
CA ILE A 591 8.37 5.45 23.29
C ILE A 591 9.67 4.66 23.27
N ALA A 592 9.94 3.91 24.34
CA ALA A 592 11.03 2.95 24.33
C ALA A 592 10.81 1.92 23.21
N PHE A 593 11.82 1.71 22.38
CA PHE A 593 11.78 0.79 21.25
C PHE A 593 13.19 0.29 20.99
N ASP A 594 13.36 -1.04 21.00
CA ASP A 594 14.66 -1.70 20.90
C ASP A 594 15.69 -1.09 21.89
N ASP A 595 16.77 -0.50 21.40
CA ASP A 595 17.85 0.12 22.20
C ASP A 595 17.74 1.65 22.34
N GLY A 596 16.63 2.24 21.91
CA GLY A 596 16.42 3.68 21.95
C GLY A 596 14.96 4.09 22.07
N PHE A 597 14.63 5.22 21.44
CA PHE A 597 13.30 5.81 21.45
C PHE A 597 12.77 6.00 20.04
N LEU A 598 11.58 5.48 19.78
CA LEU A 598 10.87 5.63 18.51
C LEU A 598 9.92 6.83 18.59
N PHE A 599 9.94 7.65 17.54
CA PHE A 599 9.05 8.79 17.33
C PHE A 599 8.41 8.71 15.95
N VAL A 600 7.29 9.40 15.77
CA VAL A 600 6.77 9.77 14.45
C VAL A 600 7.07 11.25 14.23
N ILE A 601 7.73 11.58 13.13
CA ILE A 601 7.99 12.96 12.71
C ILE A 601 7.16 13.30 11.47
N HIS A 602 7.12 14.58 11.11
CA HIS A 602 6.54 15.02 9.85
C HIS A 602 7.43 16.02 9.10
N GLU A 603 7.26 16.05 7.78
CA GLU A 603 7.87 16.99 6.85
C GLU A 603 6.75 17.73 6.11
N VAL A 604 6.86 19.06 5.99
CA VAL A 604 5.83 19.88 5.33
C VAL A 604 6.34 20.35 3.98
N THR A 605 5.58 19.99 2.94
CA THR A 605 5.79 20.48 1.57
C THR A 605 4.60 21.35 1.15
N VAL A 606 4.85 22.34 0.29
CA VAL A 606 3.80 23.21 -0.26
C VAL A 606 3.80 23.06 -1.77
N GLY A 607 2.71 22.53 -2.31
CA GLY A 607 2.47 22.36 -3.75
C GLY A 607 1.30 23.20 -4.25
N GLU A 608 0.91 23.00 -5.51
CA GLU A 608 -0.23 23.69 -6.13
C GLU A 608 -1.55 23.40 -5.42
N THR A 609 -1.71 22.18 -4.87
CA THR A 609 -2.90 21.73 -4.15
C THR A 609 -2.89 22.07 -2.65
N GLY A 610 -1.86 22.78 -2.17
CA GLY A 610 -1.72 23.21 -0.79
C GLY A 610 -0.61 22.50 -0.01
N ARG A 611 -0.76 22.44 1.31
CA ARG A 611 0.21 21.81 2.22
C ARG A 611 0.02 20.29 2.21
N ARG A 612 1.14 19.56 2.13
CA ARG A 612 1.19 18.12 2.27
C ARG A 612 2.18 17.73 3.37
N TYR A 613 1.72 16.90 4.29
CA TYR A 613 2.49 16.38 5.40
C TYR A 613 2.89 14.94 5.10
N ALA A 614 4.19 14.68 5.11
CA ALA A 614 4.71 13.34 5.05
C ALA A 614 5.25 12.93 6.40
N HIS A 615 5.12 11.65 6.73
CA HIS A 615 5.45 11.12 8.04
C HIS A 615 6.57 10.10 7.94
N ARG A 616 7.39 10.01 8.99
CA ARG A 616 8.41 8.97 9.11
C ARG A 616 8.45 8.49 10.54
N PHE A 617 8.82 7.22 10.71
CA PHE A 617 9.35 6.81 11.99
C PHE A 617 10.82 7.27 12.11
N MET A 618 11.20 7.68 13.32
CA MET A 618 12.52 8.20 13.64
C MET A 618 12.98 7.54 14.94
N MET A 619 14.15 6.91 14.91
CA MET A 619 14.82 6.37 16.10
C MET A 619 15.82 7.39 16.64
N LEU A 620 15.79 7.57 17.95
CA LEU A 620 16.74 8.37 18.71
C LEU A 620 17.49 7.45 19.68
N THR A 621 18.81 7.50 19.68
CA THR A 621 19.67 6.77 20.63
C THR A 621 20.66 7.73 21.27
N SER A 622 21.29 7.28 22.36
CA SER A 622 22.30 8.04 23.11
C SER A 622 23.53 7.21 23.38
N ILE A 623 24.71 7.84 23.32
CA ILE A 623 25.97 7.30 23.83
C ILE A 623 26.60 8.40 24.69
N ASP A 624 26.88 8.11 25.97
CA ASP A 624 27.44 9.08 26.93
C ASP A 624 26.69 10.43 26.94
N ASP A 625 25.35 10.38 26.98
CA ASP A 625 24.44 11.55 26.91
C ASP A 625 24.47 12.36 25.61
N HIS A 626 25.18 11.88 24.58
CA HIS A 626 25.12 12.43 23.24
C HIS A 626 24.00 11.76 22.43
N TRP A 627 22.88 12.46 22.32
CA TRP A 627 21.73 12.01 21.57
C TRP A 627 21.90 12.25 20.07
N THR A 628 21.50 11.27 19.25
CA THR A 628 21.49 11.41 17.78
C THR A 628 20.32 10.62 17.18
N VAL A 629 19.91 11.00 15.97
CA VAL A 629 18.95 10.21 15.20
C VAL A 629 19.68 9.02 14.60
N SER A 630 19.35 7.81 15.05
CA SER A 630 20.08 6.60 14.67
C SER A 630 19.45 5.83 13.52
N ALA A 631 18.16 6.03 13.23
CA ALA A 631 17.48 5.42 12.09
C ALA A 631 16.23 6.22 11.68
N THR A 632 15.78 6.07 10.44
CA THR A 632 14.49 6.59 9.97
C THR A 632 13.88 5.70 8.88
N THR A 633 12.59 5.89 8.58
CA THR A 633 11.91 5.22 7.46
C THR A 633 11.81 6.13 6.24
N ALA A 634 11.40 5.56 5.10
CA ALA A 634 10.85 6.37 4.02
C ALA A 634 9.62 7.15 4.47
N PRO A 635 9.29 8.23 3.73
CA PRO A 635 8.11 9.00 4.04
C PRO A 635 6.83 8.29 3.61
N PHE A 636 5.77 8.47 4.39
CA PHE A 636 4.43 7.96 4.08
C PHE A 636 3.34 8.97 4.43
N HIS A 637 2.13 8.72 3.96
CA HIS A 637 0.89 9.29 4.52
C HIS A 637 0.05 8.17 5.15
N PHE A 638 -0.91 8.52 5.99
CA PHE A 638 -1.77 7.55 6.69
C PHE A 638 -2.98 7.15 5.84
N ILE A 639 -3.85 8.10 5.51
CA ILE A 639 -5.14 7.88 4.85
C ILE A 639 -5.13 8.51 3.47
N GLU A 640 -4.86 9.82 3.39
CA GLU A 640 -4.83 10.54 2.12
C GLU A 640 -3.73 11.61 2.07
N PRO A 641 -3.15 11.90 0.89
CA PRO A 641 -2.17 12.97 0.76
C PRO A 641 -2.79 14.33 1.12
N GLY A 642 -2.28 14.98 2.15
CA GLY A 642 -2.84 16.25 2.60
C GLY A 642 -2.26 16.73 3.91
N ILE A 643 -3.08 17.41 4.71
CA ILE A 643 -2.73 17.80 6.08
C ILE A 643 -3.09 16.62 6.96
N GLU A 644 -2.09 15.85 7.36
CA GLU A 644 -2.21 14.83 8.39
C GLU A 644 -1.21 15.16 9.50
N PHE A 645 -1.58 14.92 10.75
CA PHE A 645 -0.72 15.25 11.88
C PHE A 645 -0.80 14.18 12.97
N CYS A 646 0.26 13.38 13.08
CA CYS A 646 0.41 12.40 14.15
C CYS A 646 0.94 13.06 15.42
N ALA A 647 0.18 12.99 16.52
CA ALA A 647 0.55 13.56 17.81
C ALA A 647 0.71 12.50 18.92
N GLY A 648 0.45 11.23 18.63
CA GLY A 648 0.53 10.15 19.61
C GLY A 648 1.15 8.88 19.08
N LEU A 649 1.98 8.25 19.92
CA LEU A 649 2.56 6.94 19.69
C LEU A 649 2.57 6.14 21.00
N ALA A 650 2.01 4.93 20.99
CA ALA A 650 2.00 4.03 22.14
C ALA A 650 2.39 2.60 21.74
N ARG A 651 2.93 1.85 22.70
CA ARG A 651 3.19 0.42 22.56
C ARG A 651 1.98 -0.37 23.07
N ASP A 652 1.48 -1.31 22.28
CA ASP A 652 0.48 -2.31 22.69
C ASP A 652 1.01 -3.70 22.35
N ARG A 653 1.64 -4.38 23.32
CA ARG A 653 2.19 -5.74 23.14
C ARG A 653 3.15 -5.82 21.94
N SER A 654 2.79 -6.53 20.87
CA SER A 654 3.56 -6.68 19.63
C SER A 654 3.39 -5.51 18.66
N ASP A 655 2.44 -4.63 18.92
CA ASP A 655 1.98 -3.62 17.97
C ASP A 655 2.29 -2.21 18.49
N LEU A 656 2.21 -1.25 17.58
CA LEU A 656 2.27 0.18 17.84
C LEU A 656 0.90 0.80 17.55
N LEU A 657 0.50 1.76 18.37
CA LEU A 657 -0.69 2.58 18.18
C LEU A 657 -0.26 4.00 17.84
N LEU A 658 -0.73 4.51 16.71
CA LEU A 658 -0.49 5.87 16.25
C LEU A 658 -1.82 6.62 16.28
N SER A 659 -1.84 7.80 16.87
CA SER A 659 -3.01 8.68 16.82
C SER A 659 -2.68 9.93 16.00
N PHE A 660 -3.55 10.25 15.05
CA PHE A 660 -3.32 11.32 14.09
C PHE A 660 -4.61 12.02 13.66
N GLY A 661 -4.49 13.28 13.26
CA GLY A 661 -5.58 14.06 12.68
C GLY A 661 -5.51 14.09 11.16
N VAL A 662 -6.67 14.21 10.51
CA VAL A 662 -6.79 14.42 9.06
C VAL A 662 -7.54 15.73 8.80
N HIS A 663 -6.90 16.61 8.02
CA HIS A 663 -7.37 17.93 7.59
C HIS A 663 -7.82 18.88 8.71
N ASP A 664 -7.32 18.70 9.94
CA ASP A 664 -7.81 19.36 11.15
C ASP A 664 -9.35 19.24 11.30
N ARG A 665 -9.90 18.09 10.90
CA ARG A 665 -11.35 17.82 10.90
C ARG A 665 -11.75 16.55 11.60
N SER A 666 -10.90 15.53 11.54
CA SER A 666 -11.17 14.21 12.10
C SER A 666 -9.96 13.64 12.83
N ALA A 667 -10.22 12.79 13.82
CA ALA A 667 -9.24 12.08 14.63
C ALA A 667 -9.24 10.59 14.28
N TRP A 668 -8.06 9.99 14.22
CA TRP A 668 -7.87 8.60 13.81
C TRP A 668 -6.86 7.88 14.68
N LEU A 669 -7.04 6.56 14.77
CA LEU A 669 -6.11 5.61 15.36
C LEU A 669 -5.65 4.63 14.28
N CYS A 670 -4.34 4.38 14.21
CA CYS A 670 -3.74 3.33 13.41
C CYS A 670 -3.04 2.33 14.34
N ARG A 671 -3.36 1.04 14.20
CA ARG A 671 -2.60 -0.05 14.82
C ARG A 671 -1.70 -0.67 13.77
N VAL A 672 -0.41 -0.80 14.06
CA VAL A 672 0.57 -1.35 13.13
C VAL A 672 1.49 -2.37 13.83
N PRO A 673 1.79 -3.53 13.21
CA PRO A 673 2.75 -4.49 13.78
C PRO A 673 4.13 -3.86 13.96
N ALA A 674 4.74 -4.01 15.14
CA ALA A 674 6.01 -3.33 15.43
C ALA A 674 7.20 -3.92 14.68
N ASP A 675 7.15 -5.20 14.32
CA ASP A 675 8.15 -5.88 13.51
C ASP A 675 8.19 -5.33 12.08
N GLN A 676 7.03 -5.00 11.50
CA GLN A 676 6.95 -4.33 10.20
C GLN A 676 7.57 -2.93 10.25
N VAL A 677 7.29 -2.16 11.31
CA VAL A 677 7.95 -0.85 11.51
C VAL A 677 9.45 -1.02 11.71
N ARG A 678 9.90 -2.02 12.47
CA ARG A 678 11.33 -2.33 12.66
C ARG A 678 12.01 -2.64 11.33
N ALA A 679 11.37 -3.44 10.47
CA ALA A 679 11.90 -3.80 9.15
C ALA A 679 11.97 -2.63 8.16
N MET A 680 11.25 -1.52 8.44
CA MET A 680 11.31 -0.29 7.65
C MET A 680 12.43 0.65 8.07
N LEU A 681 12.94 0.52 9.31
CA LEU A 681 13.94 1.44 9.86
C LEU A 681 15.29 1.24 9.17
N VAL A 682 15.82 2.31 8.60
CA VAL A 682 17.15 2.34 7.99
C VAL A 682 18.10 3.11 8.91
N PRO A 683 19.21 2.51 9.36
CA PRO A 683 20.21 3.17 10.19
C PRO A 683 20.79 4.43 9.54
N LEU A 684 20.92 5.51 10.32
CA LEU A 684 21.46 6.82 9.90
C LEU A 684 22.93 7.04 10.30
N VAL A 685 23.46 6.21 11.19
CA VAL A 685 24.82 6.27 11.69
C VAL A 685 25.46 4.89 11.44
N PRO A 686 26.69 4.80 10.91
CA PRO A 686 27.39 3.51 10.82
C PRO A 686 27.55 2.94 12.24
N GLY A 687 27.14 1.70 12.44
CA GLY A 687 27.36 0.95 13.69
C GLY A 687 28.83 0.59 13.91
#